data_AF-S4P266-F1
#
_entry.id   AF-S4P266-F1
#
_cell.length_a   1.000
_cell.length_b   1.000
_cell.length_c   1.000
_cell.angle_alpha   90.00
_cell.angle_beta   90.00
_cell.angle_gamma   90.00
#
_symmetry.space_group_name_H-M   'P 1'
#
loop_
_entity.id
_entity.type
_entity.pdbx_description
1 polymer ?
#
loop_
_entity_poly.entity_id
_entity_poly.type
_entity_poly.pdbx_seq_one_letter_code
_entity_poly.pdbx_strand_id
1 'polypeptide(L)'
;NRSEILAHVQRFPNKPIPSKKVLETFIKTPATDWKKFLQEVNDQGLDPEYLVIGLRGKEREIKRIGRFFALMSWKLRDYFVITEYLIKIHFVPLFSGLTMADDLNTVMKKMLDTSNGQGLDSYEFITLANHIDYEKWNNHQRGESNSPVFRVMGQFLGYPDLISRTHEFFEQSLIYYNGRPDLMCLANNTLHNKNPDIPVCWNGQRGGLEGLRQKGWSITNLLVIRREGRVENTRISILAQGDNQVICTQYKLQKVRTDDELDNCIQKVLKNNQRIMGNIIKGTERLGLIINQSETIRSADYLNYGKVPIFRGKIMGLESKRWSRVTCVSNDQLPSIGNIMSTVSSNALSVGYFSESPINAISHYNFIGNLTLEVLSIHNPATKCALEKKLAPREVKYYLSLHYRILLLYLDPSLGGICGVSLTRFLIRSFPDPLTEGLSFWKGIYPHLNRGLQGLIYKIGNPQLCPYSRTHFPKLLENPLALNLKHGVNPVQVIKDEIKKSLIRGCDKIQNHIVRHAVIHSRDEEQPLYAFLESITPRFPRFLSEYKASTYLGMTEGLVGLFQNSKTIRNMFSSSMKREIDNIIITSEIQGVRLLLGIVKAGLMQSGPCWPCSSEQADTLRTISWGGPVLGATIPHPFEMMRIPQLSTRCSHTSEGLSLSDVYLSVLVPKGMPNHQGKKGPYKAYLGSKTKESTSLLRPWENESKIPLIRRAADLRKAFGWFINQDSNLGRSILSNLSALTGENWEDNQPEKARSGSALHRFSCSRQSQGGYIAQAPLFGTWMLETTDTMSQLGSTNYDFLYQAQLLYSQMTIGEIHNGCQTTAMYHFHIDCIQCLRPIEEVKLDSDYIYIHPSVSDVLESWKPEGVAWLTKRTILKLPKGNWARLDRNEQSFHIGKMQGFLYGEMTYRHRHMQEDASLFP
;
A
#
# COMPACT_ATOMS: atom_id res chain seq x y z
N ASN A 1 2.33 16.26 -30.66
CA ASN A 1 2.56 15.30 -31.77
C ASN A 1 3.72 15.78 -32.62
N ARG A 2 4.14 15.01 -33.64
CA ARG A 2 5.31 15.33 -34.47
C ARG A 2 5.16 16.70 -35.15
N SER A 3 4.04 16.95 -35.81
CA SER A 3 3.73 18.25 -36.45
C SER A 3 3.91 19.45 -35.50
N GLU A 4 3.39 19.35 -34.28
CA GLU A 4 3.50 20.42 -33.28
C GLU A 4 4.94 20.67 -32.83
N ILE A 5 5.74 19.61 -32.71
CA ILE A 5 7.15 19.72 -32.33
C ILE A 5 7.93 20.41 -33.46
N LEU A 6 7.72 19.98 -34.69
CA LEU A 6 8.34 20.56 -35.88
C LEU A 6 7.99 22.05 -36.01
N ALA A 7 6.70 22.41 -35.84
CA ALA A 7 6.24 23.79 -35.86
C ALA A 7 6.85 24.62 -34.71
N HIS A 8 7.04 24.04 -33.52
CA HIS A 8 7.69 24.74 -32.39
C HIS A 8 9.16 25.02 -32.67
N VAL A 9 9.91 24.06 -33.21
CA VAL A 9 11.32 24.26 -33.57
C VAL A 9 11.47 25.35 -34.63
N GLN A 10 10.55 25.41 -35.60
CA GLN A 10 10.56 26.42 -36.64
C GLN A 10 10.19 27.83 -36.12
N ARG A 11 9.17 27.94 -35.26
CA ARG A 11 8.67 29.24 -34.77
C ARG A 11 9.44 29.77 -33.56
N PHE A 12 9.90 28.89 -32.68
CA PHE A 12 10.50 29.24 -31.39
C PHE A 12 11.78 28.42 -31.11
N PRO A 13 12.81 28.50 -31.97
CA PRO A 13 14.04 27.70 -31.83
C PRO A 13 14.79 27.97 -30.52
N ASN A 14 14.66 29.17 -29.95
CA ASN A 14 15.38 29.57 -28.72
C ASN A 14 14.61 29.24 -27.42
N LYS A 15 13.45 28.58 -27.49
CA LYS A 15 12.65 28.21 -26.32
C LYS A 15 12.54 26.69 -26.21
N PRO A 16 12.85 26.09 -25.05
CA PRO A 16 12.68 24.66 -24.82
C PRO A 16 11.29 24.17 -25.23
N ILE A 17 11.22 22.98 -25.83
CA ILE A 17 9.95 22.41 -26.28
C ILE A 17 9.12 22.03 -25.05
N PRO A 18 7.93 22.62 -24.86
CA PRO A 18 7.12 22.35 -23.68
C PRO A 18 6.53 20.93 -23.72
N SER A 19 6.48 20.27 -22.57
CA SER A 19 5.78 18.98 -22.43
C SER A 19 4.31 19.21 -22.09
N LYS A 20 3.39 18.70 -22.93
CA LYS A 20 1.97 18.64 -22.59
C LYS A 20 1.72 17.71 -21.41
N LYS A 21 0.74 18.05 -20.59
CA LYS A 21 0.43 17.31 -19.36
C LYS A 21 -0.66 16.27 -19.64
N VAL A 22 -0.53 15.11 -19.01
CA VAL A 22 -1.37 13.94 -19.31
C VAL A 22 -2.85 14.24 -19.05
N LEU A 23 -3.17 14.76 -17.86
CA LEU A 23 -4.56 14.99 -17.47
C LEU A 23 -5.21 16.15 -18.24
N GLU A 24 -4.44 17.16 -18.61
CA GLU A 24 -4.93 18.23 -19.48
C GLU A 24 -5.25 17.70 -20.87
N THR A 25 -4.35 16.88 -21.42
CA THR A 25 -4.56 16.23 -22.72
C THR A 25 -5.78 15.32 -22.65
N PHE A 26 -5.91 14.52 -21.59
CA PHE A 26 -7.03 13.59 -21.38
C PHE A 26 -8.42 14.27 -21.39
N ILE A 27 -8.54 15.50 -20.87
CA ILE A 27 -9.79 16.28 -20.89
C ILE A 27 -10.08 16.84 -22.30
N LYS A 28 -9.01 17.26 -23.00
CA LYS A 28 -9.08 17.91 -24.31
C LYS A 28 -9.13 16.94 -25.48
N THR A 29 -8.85 15.66 -25.27
CA THR A 29 -8.93 14.63 -26.32
C THR A 29 -10.14 13.73 -26.10
N PRO A 30 -10.74 13.18 -27.18
CA PRO A 30 -11.78 12.17 -27.03
C PRO A 30 -11.25 10.94 -26.29
N ALA A 31 -12.13 10.19 -25.63
CA ALA A 31 -11.75 8.95 -24.94
C ALA A 31 -11.24 7.91 -25.93
N THR A 32 -10.20 7.17 -25.54
CA THR A 32 -9.64 6.09 -26.36
C THR A 32 -10.56 4.86 -26.28
N ASP A 33 -11.09 4.41 -27.42
CA ASP A 33 -11.68 3.07 -27.55
C ASP A 33 -10.54 2.04 -27.56
N TRP A 34 -10.42 1.28 -26.47
CA TRP A 34 -9.33 0.33 -26.30
C TRP A 34 -9.39 -0.85 -27.25
N LYS A 35 -10.59 -1.37 -27.59
CA LYS A 35 -10.70 -2.54 -28.49
C LYS A 35 -10.22 -2.14 -29.88
N LYS A 36 -10.75 -1.03 -30.39
CA LYS A 36 -10.38 -0.49 -31.70
C LYS A 36 -8.91 -0.08 -31.72
N PHE A 37 -8.44 0.64 -30.71
CA PHE A 37 -7.05 1.08 -30.61
C PHE A 37 -6.07 -0.10 -30.59
N LEU A 38 -6.32 -1.13 -29.77
CA LEU A 38 -5.43 -2.29 -29.71
C LEU A 38 -5.45 -3.10 -31.01
N GLN A 39 -6.61 -3.20 -31.66
CA GLN A 39 -6.75 -3.86 -32.97
C GLN A 39 -6.00 -3.09 -34.06
N GLU A 40 -6.19 -1.78 -34.16
CA GLU A 40 -5.48 -0.90 -35.11
C GLU A 40 -3.96 -1.01 -34.91
N VAL A 41 -3.49 -0.95 -33.66
CA VAL A 41 -2.06 -1.08 -33.35
C VAL A 41 -1.54 -2.47 -33.68
N ASN A 42 -2.31 -3.54 -33.47
CA ASN A 42 -1.93 -4.90 -33.83
C ASN A 42 -1.78 -5.04 -35.36
N ASP A 43 -2.77 -4.58 -36.11
CA ASP A 43 -2.89 -4.84 -37.55
C ASP A 43 -2.00 -3.91 -38.38
N GLN A 44 -1.96 -2.62 -38.04
CA GLN A 44 -1.33 -1.58 -38.86
C GLN A 44 -0.20 -0.84 -38.14
N GLY A 45 -0.13 -0.92 -36.80
CA GLY A 45 0.84 -0.15 -36.00
C GLY A 45 0.34 1.24 -35.63
N LEU A 46 1.26 2.16 -35.36
CA LEU A 46 0.93 3.55 -35.00
C LEU A 46 1.35 4.50 -36.13
N ASP A 47 0.53 5.52 -36.39
CA ASP A 47 0.85 6.57 -37.35
C ASP A 47 2.16 7.30 -36.95
N PRO A 48 3.10 7.52 -37.90
CA PRO A 48 4.34 8.28 -37.69
C PRO A 48 4.18 9.65 -37.01
N GLU A 49 3.01 10.29 -37.10
CA GLU A 49 2.68 11.54 -36.40
C GLU A 49 2.75 11.39 -34.86
N TYR A 50 2.51 10.18 -34.35
CA TYR A 50 2.58 9.86 -32.93
C TYR A 50 3.92 9.23 -32.51
N LEU A 51 4.79 8.87 -33.45
CA LEU A 51 6.07 8.23 -33.18
C LEU A 51 7.14 9.28 -32.83
N VAL A 52 7.00 9.89 -31.65
CA VAL A 52 7.93 10.89 -31.11
C VAL A 52 8.20 10.65 -29.62
N ILE A 53 9.48 10.74 -29.24
CA ILE A 53 9.92 10.58 -27.86
C ILE A 53 10.88 11.71 -27.48
N GLY A 54 10.46 12.54 -26.54
CA GLY A 54 11.30 13.56 -25.93
C GLY A 54 12.18 13.00 -24.81
N LEU A 55 13.36 13.56 -24.62
CA LEU A 55 14.28 13.22 -23.53
C LEU A 55 14.36 14.36 -22.52
N ARG A 56 14.35 14.02 -21.22
CA ARG A 56 14.59 14.97 -20.12
C ARG A 56 15.58 14.40 -19.13
N GLY A 57 16.60 15.19 -18.77
CA GLY A 57 17.62 14.77 -17.82
C GLY A 57 17.05 14.39 -16.46
N LYS A 58 17.56 13.33 -15.86
CA LYS A 58 17.24 12.90 -14.50
C LYS A 58 17.89 13.81 -13.47
N GLU A 59 17.12 14.16 -12.45
CA GLU A 59 17.62 14.90 -11.29
C GLU A 59 18.36 13.94 -10.33
N ARG A 60 19.33 14.47 -9.58
CA ARG A 60 20.08 13.77 -8.51
C ARG A 60 20.89 12.56 -9.00
N GLU A 61 21.34 12.58 -10.25
CA GLU A 61 22.33 11.65 -10.78
C GLU A 61 23.74 12.16 -10.51
N ILE A 62 24.64 11.27 -10.07
CA ILE A 62 26.05 11.61 -9.81
C ILE A 62 26.88 11.54 -11.10
N LYS A 63 26.44 10.75 -12.09
CA LYS A 63 27.17 10.54 -13.34
C LYS A 63 27.15 11.81 -14.20
N ARG A 64 28.33 12.29 -14.62
CA ARG A 64 28.49 13.47 -15.49
C ARG A 64 27.74 13.36 -16.82
N ILE A 65 27.66 12.17 -17.39
CA ILE A 65 26.96 11.88 -18.66
C ILE A 65 25.45 12.14 -18.54
N GLY A 66 24.89 12.01 -17.33
CA GLY A 66 23.46 12.11 -17.07
C GLY A 66 22.69 10.89 -17.60
N ARG A 67 21.53 10.61 -17.00
CA ARG A 67 20.52 9.69 -17.53
C ARG A 67 19.31 10.51 -17.97
N PHE A 68 18.51 9.96 -18.87
CA PHE A 68 17.32 10.65 -19.40
C PHE A 68 16.06 9.81 -19.18
N PHE A 69 14.97 10.48 -18.82
CA PHE A 69 13.62 9.91 -18.89
C PHE A 69 13.03 10.14 -20.28
N ALA A 70 12.26 9.16 -20.76
CA ALA A 70 11.49 9.27 -21.99
C ALA A 70 10.13 9.94 -21.75
N LEU A 71 9.79 10.90 -22.62
CA LEU A 71 8.51 11.60 -22.69
C LEU A 71 7.84 11.22 -24.01
N MET A 72 6.80 10.40 -23.96
CA MET A 72 6.12 9.90 -25.16
C MET A 72 5.00 10.83 -25.62
N SER A 73 4.63 10.72 -26.90
CA SER A 73 3.37 11.25 -27.43
C SER A 73 2.15 10.59 -26.77
N TRP A 74 0.95 11.14 -27.03
CA TRP A 74 -0.29 10.65 -26.42
C TRP A 74 -0.60 9.19 -26.76
N LYS A 75 -0.71 8.82 -28.04
CA LYS A 75 -1.04 7.45 -28.48
C LYS A 75 0.05 6.45 -28.10
N LEU A 76 1.32 6.84 -28.21
CA LEU A 76 2.44 5.98 -27.83
C LEU A 76 2.44 5.73 -26.31
N ARG A 77 2.13 6.76 -25.50
CA ARG A 77 1.95 6.61 -24.05
C ARG A 77 0.80 5.66 -23.72
N ASP A 78 -0.37 5.84 -24.34
CA ASP A 78 -1.53 4.95 -24.15
C ASP A 78 -1.14 3.50 -24.43
N TYR A 79 -0.47 3.24 -25.55
CA TYR A 79 0.07 1.93 -25.92
C TYR A 79 0.97 1.34 -24.83
N PHE A 80 2.01 2.05 -24.38
CA PHE A 80 2.92 1.53 -23.36
C PHE A 80 2.23 1.29 -22.02
N VAL A 81 1.35 2.20 -21.59
CA VAL A 81 0.65 2.10 -20.30
C VAL A 81 -0.31 0.91 -20.28
N ILE A 82 -1.17 0.74 -21.29
CA ILE A 82 -2.17 -0.34 -21.30
C ILE A 82 -1.50 -1.72 -21.39
N THR A 83 -0.52 -1.88 -22.26
CA THR A 83 0.21 -3.15 -22.42
C THR A 83 1.05 -3.49 -21.18
N GLU A 84 1.69 -2.51 -20.54
CA GLU A 84 2.38 -2.71 -19.25
C GLU A 84 1.43 -3.08 -18.11
N TYR A 85 0.19 -2.59 -18.17
CA TYR A 85 -0.86 -2.95 -17.22
C TYR A 85 -1.34 -4.39 -17.44
N LEU A 86 -1.58 -4.80 -18.68
CA LEU A 86 -1.94 -6.17 -19.04
C LEU A 86 -0.84 -7.17 -18.65
N ILE A 87 0.43 -6.84 -18.89
CA ILE A 87 1.58 -7.65 -18.46
C ILE A 87 1.60 -7.80 -16.94
N LYS A 88 1.37 -6.71 -16.20
CA LYS A 88 1.33 -6.72 -14.72
C LYS A 88 0.25 -7.65 -14.18
N ILE A 89 -0.94 -7.65 -14.78
CA ILE A 89 -2.07 -8.43 -14.26
C ILE A 89 -1.93 -9.91 -14.59
N HIS A 90 -1.60 -10.24 -15.84
CA HIS A 90 -1.73 -11.61 -16.33
C HIS A 90 -0.44 -12.41 -16.27
N PHE A 91 0.71 -11.77 -16.45
CA PHE A 91 1.98 -12.48 -16.63
C PHE A 91 2.87 -12.39 -15.38
N VAL A 92 3.00 -11.22 -14.75
CA VAL A 92 3.88 -11.04 -13.58
C VAL A 92 3.57 -12.02 -12.43
N PRO A 93 2.30 -12.31 -12.05
CA PRO A 93 2.01 -13.23 -10.95
C PRO A 93 2.51 -14.67 -11.18
N LEU A 94 2.78 -15.06 -12.43
CA LEU A 94 3.31 -16.39 -12.78
C LEU A 94 4.80 -16.56 -12.40
N PHE A 95 5.46 -15.46 -12.02
CA PHE A 95 6.88 -15.41 -11.74
C PHE A 95 7.16 -14.93 -10.32
N SER A 96 7.51 -15.86 -9.44
CA SER A 96 7.80 -15.60 -8.02
C SER A 96 8.92 -14.57 -7.77
N GLY A 97 9.88 -14.43 -8.68
CA GLY A 97 11.04 -13.54 -8.49
C GLY A 97 10.84 -12.07 -8.90
N LEU A 98 9.72 -11.74 -9.54
CA LEU A 98 9.43 -10.37 -9.98
C LEU A 98 8.76 -9.59 -8.84
N THR A 99 9.39 -8.52 -8.36
CA THR A 99 8.88 -7.76 -7.21
C THR A 99 8.20 -6.44 -7.57
N MET A 100 8.07 -6.11 -8.85
CA MET A 100 7.46 -4.84 -9.31
C MET A 100 5.98 -4.69 -8.95
N ALA A 101 5.28 -5.78 -8.65
CA ALA A 101 3.87 -5.78 -8.26
C ALA A 101 3.66 -6.02 -6.76
N ASP A 102 4.72 -6.30 -6.01
CA ASP A 102 4.66 -6.69 -4.61
C ASP A 102 4.54 -5.48 -3.68
N ASP A 103 3.90 -5.68 -2.53
CA ASP A 103 3.97 -4.76 -1.40
C ASP A 103 5.26 -4.98 -0.60
N LEU A 104 5.59 -4.04 0.29
CA LEU A 104 6.85 -4.08 1.05
C LEU A 104 7.02 -5.37 1.87
N ASN A 105 5.94 -5.91 2.43
CA ASN A 105 6.00 -7.14 3.22
C ASN A 105 6.27 -8.37 2.34
N THR A 106 5.65 -8.46 1.16
CA THR A 106 5.94 -9.53 0.21
C THR A 106 7.39 -9.43 -0.27
N VAL A 107 7.90 -8.21 -0.52
CA VAL A 107 9.33 -8.03 -0.83
C VAL A 107 10.21 -8.47 0.34
N MET A 108 9.89 -8.10 1.59
CA MET A 108 10.64 -8.58 2.75
C MET A 108 10.62 -10.10 2.88
N LYS A 109 9.46 -10.74 2.72
CA LYS A 109 9.34 -12.20 2.77
C LYS A 109 10.23 -12.84 1.70
N LYS A 110 10.16 -12.35 0.45
CA LYS A 110 11.03 -12.82 -0.63
C LYS A 110 12.51 -12.57 -0.34
N MET A 111 12.88 -11.42 0.23
CA MET A 111 14.26 -11.12 0.64
C MET A 111 14.75 -12.06 1.75
N LEU A 112 13.94 -12.37 2.76
CA LEU A 112 14.26 -13.32 3.82
C LEU A 112 14.37 -14.76 3.30
N ASP A 113 13.45 -15.16 2.43
CA ASP A 113 13.45 -16.49 1.81
C ASP A 113 14.67 -16.70 0.93
N THR A 114 15.09 -15.64 0.23
CA THR A 114 16.25 -15.63 -0.67
C THR A 114 17.58 -15.57 0.10
N SER A 115 17.61 -14.91 1.27
CA SER A 115 18.77 -14.83 2.16
C SER A 115 18.84 -15.94 3.21
N ASN A 116 18.00 -16.98 3.10
CA ASN A 116 18.09 -18.14 3.98
C ASN A 116 19.45 -18.82 3.84
N GLY A 117 20.05 -19.19 4.98
CA GLY A 117 21.38 -19.81 5.01
C GLY A 117 22.56 -18.86 4.93
N GLN A 118 22.33 -17.54 4.94
CA GLN A 118 23.39 -16.55 5.13
C GLN A 118 23.59 -16.30 6.63
N GLY A 119 24.84 -16.20 7.08
CA GLY A 119 25.18 -15.88 8.47
C GLY A 119 24.94 -17.00 9.49
N LEU A 120 24.92 -18.26 9.04
CA LEU A 120 24.90 -19.43 9.93
C LEU A 120 26.31 -19.76 10.43
N ASP A 121 26.40 -20.33 11.63
CA ASP A 121 27.69 -20.80 12.20
C ASP A 121 28.18 -22.12 11.60
N SER A 122 27.37 -22.72 10.71
CA SER A 122 27.65 -24.00 10.07
C SER A 122 27.46 -23.91 8.56
N TYR A 123 28.21 -24.71 7.83
CA TYR A 123 28.11 -24.83 6.37
C TYR A 123 27.03 -25.83 5.90
N GLU A 124 26.14 -26.31 6.78
CA GLU A 124 25.07 -27.24 6.40
C GLU A 124 24.19 -26.70 5.27
N PHE A 125 24.01 -25.38 5.23
CA PHE A 125 23.30 -24.68 4.17
C PHE A 125 24.11 -23.47 3.71
N ILE A 126 24.36 -23.38 2.41
CA ILE A 126 25.10 -22.28 1.80
C ILE A 126 24.22 -21.66 0.71
N THR A 127 24.06 -20.35 0.77
CA THR A 127 23.40 -19.58 -0.28
C THR A 127 24.37 -18.58 -0.88
N LEU A 128 24.67 -18.71 -2.18
CA LEU A 128 25.50 -17.77 -2.90
C LEU A 128 24.62 -16.77 -3.64
N ALA A 129 24.69 -15.50 -3.24
CA ALA A 129 24.04 -14.39 -3.90
C ALA A 129 24.93 -13.82 -5.02
N ASN A 130 24.44 -13.85 -6.25
CA ASN A 130 25.08 -13.29 -7.42
C ASN A 130 24.29 -12.05 -7.88
N HIS A 131 24.91 -10.89 -7.77
CA HIS A 131 24.33 -9.60 -8.18
C HIS A 131 24.76 -9.33 -9.60
N ILE A 132 23.80 -9.25 -10.52
CA ILE A 132 24.07 -8.99 -11.93
C ILE A 132 23.79 -7.50 -12.18
N ASP A 133 24.80 -6.81 -12.68
CA ASP A 133 24.65 -5.49 -13.28
C ASP A 133 24.86 -5.59 -14.80
N TYR A 134 23.89 -5.08 -15.56
CA TYR A 134 23.94 -5.08 -17.01
C TYR A 134 24.40 -3.72 -17.52
N GLU A 135 25.29 -3.72 -18.50
CA GLU A 135 25.64 -2.47 -19.17
C GLU A 135 24.42 -1.96 -19.95
N LYS A 136 23.96 -0.75 -19.63
CA LYS A 136 22.88 -0.03 -20.32
C LYS A 136 21.70 -0.95 -20.66
N TRP A 137 21.22 -1.72 -19.68
CA TRP A 137 20.21 -2.77 -19.83
C TRP A 137 19.04 -2.40 -20.77
N ASN A 138 18.43 -1.22 -20.57
CA ASN A 138 17.31 -0.77 -21.40
C ASN A 138 17.72 -0.53 -22.87
N ASN A 139 18.90 0.05 -23.11
CA ASN A 139 19.37 0.41 -24.44
C ASN A 139 19.84 -0.80 -25.25
N HIS A 140 20.29 -1.87 -24.60
CA HIS A 140 20.73 -3.10 -25.28
C HIS A 140 19.59 -4.06 -25.64
N GLN A 141 18.36 -3.78 -25.20
CA GLN A 141 17.19 -4.55 -25.65
C GLN A 141 16.98 -4.40 -27.17
N ARG A 142 16.63 -5.49 -27.84
CA ARG A 142 16.41 -5.54 -29.30
C ARG A 142 15.08 -6.22 -29.62
N GLY A 143 14.54 -5.89 -30.80
CA GLY A 143 13.37 -6.57 -31.37
C GLY A 143 13.62 -8.05 -31.57
N GLU A 144 14.74 -8.40 -32.22
CA GLU A 144 15.11 -9.78 -32.54
C GLU A 144 15.11 -10.72 -31.31
N SER A 145 15.55 -10.24 -30.15
CA SER A 145 15.61 -11.04 -28.92
C SER A 145 14.28 -11.13 -28.16
N ASN A 146 13.42 -10.11 -28.26
CA ASN A 146 12.20 -10.01 -27.45
C ASN A 146 10.91 -10.33 -28.22
N SER A 147 10.87 -10.08 -29.53
CA SER A 147 9.67 -10.22 -30.35
C SER A 147 9.03 -11.60 -30.29
N PRO A 148 9.77 -12.74 -30.24
CA PRO A 148 9.15 -14.05 -30.11
C PRO A 148 8.38 -14.22 -28.80
N VAL A 149 8.95 -13.77 -27.68
CA VAL A 149 8.31 -13.83 -26.36
C VAL A 149 7.11 -12.89 -26.31
N PHE A 150 7.26 -11.67 -26.87
CA PHE A 150 6.19 -10.69 -26.92
C PHE A 150 5.04 -11.11 -27.84
N ARG A 151 5.32 -11.86 -28.90
CA ARG A 151 4.30 -12.45 -29.78
C ARG A 151 3.46 -13.48 -29.05
N VAL A 152 4.08 -14.35 -28.24
CA VAL A 152 3.36 -15.30 -27.38
C VAL A 152 2.48 -14.56 -26.37
N MET A 153 2.99 -13.50 -25.74
CA MET A 153 2.18 -12.66 -24.85
C MET A 153 0.99 -12.03 -25.60
N GLY A 154 1.21 -11.56 -26.82
CA GLY A 154 0.15 -11.04 -27.70
C GLY A 154 -0.91 -12.08 -28.02
N GLN A 155 -0.51 -13.31 -28.37
CA GLN A 155 -1.42 -14.42 -28.66
C GLN A 155 -2.33 -14.74 -27.47
N PHE A 156 -1.77 -14.79 -26.25
CA PHE A 156 -2.57 -15.00 -25.04
C PHE A 156 -3.59 -13.88 -24.76
N LEU A 157 -3.32 -12.67 -25.25
CA LEU A 157 -4.22 -11.52 -25.12
C LEU A 157 -5.20 -11.39 -26.30
N GLY A 158 -5.08 -12.24 -27.32
CA GLY A 158 -5.88 -12.16 -28.56
C GLY A 158 -5.34 -11.20 -29.63
N TYR A 159 -4.17 -10.58 -29.41
CA TYR A 159 -3.53 -9.63 -30.33
C TYR A 159 -2.06 -10.03 -30.58
N PRO A 160 -1.79 -10.99 -31.49
CA PRO A 160 -0.48 -11.62 -31.65
C PRO A 160 0.69 -10.64 -31.82
N ASP A 161 0.52 -9.57 -32.60
CA ASP A 161 1.61 -8.66 -32.97
C ASP A 161 1.62 -7.36 -32.16
N LEU A 162 0.66 -7.19 -31.24
CA LEU A 162 0.53 -5.97 -30.43
C LEU A 162 1.80 -5.60 -29.64
N ILE A 163 2.39 -6.55 -28.92
CA ILE A 163 3.53 -6.28 -28.02
C ILE A 163 4.87 -6.35 -28.79
N SER A 164 4.96 -7.21 -29.81
CA SER A 164 6.19 -7.36 -30.63
C SER A 164 6.55 -6.08 -31.38
N ARG A 165 5.57 -5.24 -31.76
CA ARG A 165 5.75 -3.92 -32.38
C ARG A 165 6.47 -2.87 -31.52
N THR A 166 6.76 -3.16 -30.26
CA THR A 166 7.49 -2.24 -29.36
C THR A 166 8.77 -1.69 -29.99
N HIS A 167 9.61 -2.55 -30.58
CA HIS A 167 10.90 -2.13 -31.14
C HIS A 167 10.74 -1.50 -32.53
N GLU A 168 9.72 -1.91 -33.30
CA GLU A 168 9.31 -1.22 -34.52
C GLU A 168 9.02 0.27 -34.24
N PHE A 169 8.28 0.55 -33.16
CA PHE A 169 8.02 1.94 -32.77
C PHE A 169 9.28 2.70 -32.38
N PHE A 170 10.25 2.06 -31.73
CA PHE A 170 11.52 2.72 -31.45
C PHE A 170 12.32 3.00 -32.72
N GLU A 171 12.33 2.08 -33.68
CA GLU A 171 13.03 2.20 -34.97
C GLU A 171 12.43 3.26 -35.89
N GLN A 172 11.13 3.54 -35.75
CA GLN A 172 10.44 4.55 -36.55
C GLN A 172 10.28 5.90 -35.82
N SER A 173 10.51 5.96 -34.50
CA SER A 173 10.29 7.17 -33.71
C SER A 173 11.38 8.22 -33.88
N LEU A 174 10.97 9.49 -33.90
CA LEU A 174 11.88 10.63 -33.73
C LEU A 174 12.21 10.79 -32.24
N ILE A 175 13.50 10.73 -31.91
CA ILE A 175 14.01 10.98 -30.57
C ILE A 175 14.64 12.37 -30.51
N TYR A 176 14.31 13.16 -29.49
CA TYR A 176 14.84 14.53 -29.37
C TYR A 176 15.01 14.98 -27.92
N TYR A 177 16.04 15.78 -27.65
CA TYR A 177 16.23 16.44 -26.36
C TYR A 177 15.47 17.76 -26.30
N ASN A 178 14.45 17.83 -25.45
CA ASN A 178 13.52 18.97 -25.44
C ASN A 178 14.12 20.29 -24.93
N GLY A 179 15.29 20.24 -24.28
CA GLY A 179 15.95 21.40 -23.69
C GLY A 179 16.75 22.25 -24.69
N ARG A 180 17.12 21.71 -25.86
CA ARG A 180 18.00 22.39 -26.84
C ARG A 180 17.45 22.36 -28.28
N PRO A 181 16.25 22.94 -28.53
CA PRO A 181 15.71 23.03 -29.88
C PRO A 181 16.54 23.95 -30.79
N ASP A 182 17.36 24.83 -30.22
CA ASP A 182 18.27 25.73 -30.94
C ASP A 182 19.32 24.97 -31.77
N LEU A 183 19.62 23.73 -31.40
CA LEU A 183 20.57 22.84 -32.08
C LEU A 183 19.91 21.95 -33.15
N MET A 184 18.60 22.08 -33.36
CA MET A 184 17.82 21.27 -34.30
C MET A 184 17.49 22.10 -35.55
N CYS A 185 17.49 21.48 -36.72
CA CYS A 185 17.00 22.03 -37.97
C CYS A 185 15.97 21.09 -38.60
N LEU A 186 15.11 21.65 -39.45
CA LEU A 186 14.02 20.92 -40.08
C LEU A 186 14.39 20.63 -41.53
N ALA A 187 14.39 19.35 -41.90
CA ALA A 187 14.53 18.91 -43.29
C ALA A 187 13.69 17.65 -43.51
N ASN A 188 13.03 17.56 -44.67
CA ASN A 188 12.22 16.39 -45.08
C ASN A 188 11.20 15.92 -44.03
N ASN A 189 10.49 16.85 -43.39
CA ASN A 189 9.50 16.56 -42.33
C ASN A 189 10.08 15.79 -41.11
N THR A 190 11.39 15.90 -40.89
CA THR A 190 12.09 15.33 -39.74
C THR A 190 13.05 16.37 -39.11
N LEU A 191 13.56 16.06 -37.92
CA LEU A 191 14.57 16.89 -37.27
C LEU A 191 15.96 16.33 -37.55
N HIS A 192 16.87 17.25 -37.89
CA HIS A 192 18.29 16.98 -38.05
C HIS A 192 19.08 17.86 -37.06
N ASN A 193 20.29 17.42 -36.72
CA ASN A 193 21.20 18.22 -35.89
C ASN A 193 21.85 19.29 -36.77
N LYS A 194 21.92 20.53 -36.30
CA LYS A 194 22.66 21.60 -36.98
C LYS A 194 24.15 21.32 -37.05
N ASN A 195 24.69 20.73 -35.99
CA ASN A 195 26.07 20.24 -35.92
C ASN A 195 26.05 18.71 -35.72
N PRO A 196 26.62 17.92 -36.64
CA PRO A 196 26.75 16.47 -36.50
C PRO A 196 27.49 16.02 -35.23
N ASP A 197 28.44 16.82 -34.74
CA ASP A 197 29.28 16.48 -33.57
C ASP A 197 28.53 16.57 -32.23
N ILE A 198 27.36 17.23 -32.22
CA ILE A 198 26.53 17.42 -31.03
C ILE A 198 25.13 16.87 -31.30
N PRO A 199 24.96 15.54 -31.30
CA PRO A 199 23.67 14.93 -31.57
C PRO A 199 22.69 15.20 -30.40
N VAL A 200 21.63 15.95 -30.70
CA VAL A 200 20.52 16.23 -29.77
C VAL A 200 19.19 15.62 -30.22
N CYS A 201 19.12 15.16 -31.46
CA CYS A 201 17.97 14.45 -32.02
C CYS A 201 18.43 13.43 -33.08
N TRP A 202 17.61 12.41 -33.30
CA TRP A 202 17.84 11.39 -34.33
C TRP A 202 16.53 10.68 -34.69
N ASN A 203 16.47 10.09 -35.89
CA ASN A 203 15.34 9.29 -36.34
C ASN A 203 15.66 7.81 -36.19
N GLY A 204 14.86 7.12 -35.39
CA GLY A 204 14.93 5.69 -35.20
C GLY A 204 16.03 5.25 -34.24
N GLN A 205 15.71 4.26 -33.40
CA GLN A 205 16.68 3.55 -32.58
C GLN A 205 16.25 2.09 -32.40
N ARG A 206 17.22 1.16 -32.42
CA ARG A 206 16.96 -0.27 -32.20
C ARG A 206 16.75 -0.63 -30.72
N GLY A 207 17.12 0.27 -29.82
CA GLY A 207 17.15 0.07 -28.38
C GLY A 207 15.97 0.69 -27.63
N GLY A 208 15.75 0.23 -26.40
CA GLY A 208 14.77 0.78 -25.49
C GLY A 208 15.24 2.04 -24.76
N LEU A 209 14.29 2.67 -24.05
CA LEU A 209 14.55 3.80 -23.15
C LEU A 209 14.08 3.46 -21.73
N GLU A 210 14.66 4.14 -20.74
CA GLU A 210 14.37 3.89 -19.35
C GLU A 210 12.92 4.19 -18.98
N GLY A 211 12.29 3.27 -18.24
CA GLY A 211 10.90 3.37 -17.79
C GLY A 211 9.87 2.83 -18.78
N LEU A 212 10.31 2.35 -19.96
CA LEU A 212 9.46 1.67 -20.93
C LEU A 212 9.72 0.16 -20.84
N ARG A 213 8.68 -0.66 -20.98
CA ARG A 213 8.77 -2.13 -21.14
C ARG A 213 9.56 -2.91 -20.08
N GLN A 214 9.75 -2.33 -18.90
CA GLN A 214 10.52 -2.94 -17.82
C GLN A 214 9.99 -4.33 -17.42
N LYS A 215 8.65 -4.53 -17.40
CA LYS A 215 8.07 -5.83 -17.04
C LYS A 215 8.31 -6.88 -18.11
N GLY A 216 8.06 -6.53 -19.38
CA GLY A 216 8.28 -7.44 -20.50
C GLY A 216 9.73 -7.92 -20.58
N TRP A 217 10.68 -6.99 -20.57
CA TRP A 217 12.12 -7.32 -20.62
C TRP A 217 12.60 -8.11 -19.40
N SER A 218 12.07 -7.80 -18.21
CA SER A 218 12.41 -8.59 -17.01
C SER A 218 11.92 -10.03 -17.13
N ILE A 219 10.75 -10.26 -17.73
CA ILE A 219 10.22 -11.61 -17.98
C ILE A 219 11.14 -12.36 -18.94
N THR A 220 11.57 -11.74 -20.04
CA THR A 220 12.51 -12.36 -20.99
C THR A 220 13.81 -12.79 -20.29
N ASN A 221 14.42 -11.90 -19.50
CA ASN A 221 15.63 -12.23 -18.74
C ASN A 221 15.39 -13.36 -17.73
N LEU A 222 14.25 -13.34 -17.04
CA LEU A 222 13.91 -14.36 -16.06
C LEU A 222 13.67 -15.74 -16.70
N LEU A 223 13.12 -15.78 -17.92
CA LEU A 223 12.97 -17.02 -18.70
C LEU A 223 14.34 -17.62 -19.05
N VAL A 224 15.31 -16.79 -19.44
CA VAL A 224 16.70 -17.25 -19.67
C VAL A 224 17.29 -17.82 -18.39
N ILE A 225 17.22 -17.08 -17.28
CA ILE A 225 17.78 -17.54 -15.99
C ILE A 225 17.15 -18.87 -15.57
N ARG A 226 15.83 -19.03 -15.70
CA ARG A 226 15.14 -20.28 -15.39
C ARG A 226 15.52 -21.42 -16.33
N ARG A 227 15.71 -21.15 -17.62
CA ARG A 227 16.14 -22.14 -18.61
C ARG A 227 17.55 -22.64 -18.32
N GLU A 228 18.50 -21.71 -18.19
CA GLU A 228 19.91 -22.03 -17.94
C GLU A 228 20.11 -22.63 -16.54
N GLY A 229 19.33 -22.19 -15.56
CA GLY A 229 19.34 -22.73 -14.20
C GLY A 229 18.83 -24.17 -14.07
N ARG A 230 17.90 -24.59 -14.94
CA ARG A 230 17.38 -25.97 -14.95
C ARG A 230 18.40 -27.00 -15.42
N VAL A 231 19.39 -26.59 -16.23
CA VAL A 231 20.42 -27.49 -16.78
C VAL A 231 21.25 -28.14 -15.66
N GLU A 232 21.55 -27.39 -14.59
CA GLU A 232 22.37 -27.87 -13.47
C GLU A 232 21.52 -28.41 -12.29
N ASN A 233 20.20 -28.54 -12.45
CA ASN A 233 19.23 -29.01 -11.44
C ASN A 233 19.45 -28.44 -10.02
N THR A 234 19.84 -27.18 -9.93
CA THR A 234 20.14 -26.50 -8.67
C THR A 234 18.96 -25.63 -8.27
N ARG A 235 18.67 -25.54 -6.97
CA ARG A 235 17.60 -24.67 -6.47
C ARG A 235 18.05 -23.21 -6.56
N ILE A 236 17.34 -22.43 -7.36
CA ILE A 236 17.63 -21.01 -7.60
C ILE A 236 16.45 -20.15 -7.14
N SER A 237 16.75 -19.18 -6.29
CA SER A 237 15.86 -18.11 -5.90
C SER A 237 16.28 -16.83 -6.63
N ILE A 238 15.33 -16.08 -7.18
CA ILE A 238 15.61 -14.92 -8.03
C ILE A 238 14.85 -13.72 -7.49
N LEU A 239 15.50 -12.56 -7.43
CA LEU A 239 14.88 -11.26 -7.17
C LEU A 239 15.19 -10.34 -8.35
N ALA A 240 14.16 -9.79 -8.98
CA ALA A 240 14.31 -8.93 -10.16
C ALA A 240 13.40 -7.70 -10.09
N GLN A 241 14.02 -6.53 -10.32
CA GLN A 241 13.35 -5.23 -10.44
C GLN A 241 13.84 -4.49 -11.68
N GLY A 242 13.69 -5.08 -12.87
CA GLY A 242 14.24 -4.52 -14.10
C GLY A 242 15.69 -4.91 -14.30
N ASP A 243 16.56 -3.91 -14.31
CA ASP A 243 18.01 -4.04 -14.50
C ASP A 243 18.71 -4.70 -13.30
N ASN A 244 18.33 -4.32 -12.08
CA ASN A 244 18.87 -4.92 -10.86
C ASN A 244 18.30 -6.32 -10.64
N GLN A 245 19.15 -7.34 -10.80
CA GLN A 245 18.80 -8.75 -10.68
C GLN A 245 19.76 -9.45 -9.72
N VAL A 246 19.20 -10.22 -8.79
CA VAL A 246 19.96 -11.02 -7.83
C VAL A 246 19.55 -12.48 -7.98
N ILE A 247 20.54 -13.34 -8.20
CA ILE A 247 20.37 -14.78 -8.37
C ILE A 247 21.04 -15.48 -7.21
N CYS A 248 20.23 -16.13 -6.38
CA CYS A 248 20.71 -16.87 -5.22
C CYS A 248 20.65 -18.38 -5.48
N THR A 249 21.81 -19.01 -5.53
CA THR A 249 21.95 -20.47 -5.65
C THR A 249 22.02 -21.08 -4.25
N GLN A 250 21.13 -22.02 -3.96
CA GLN A 250 20.97 -22.61 -2.63
C GLN A 250 21.47 -24.04 -2.61
N TYR A 251 22.35 -24.36 -1.66
CA TYR A 251 22.97 -25.66 -1.50
C TYR A 251 22.78 -26.17 -0.07
N LYS A 252 22.53 -27.46 0.05
CA LYS A 252 22.58 -28.18 1.33
C LYS A 252 23.77 -29.13 1.29
N LEU A 253 24.72 -28.95 2.19
CA LEU A 253 25.87 -29.84 2.29
C LEU A 253 25.51 -31.11 3.06
N GLN A 254 26.20 -32.20 2.73
CA GLN A 254 26.17 -33.41 3.53
C GLN A 254 27.00 -33.19 4.80
N LYS A 255 26.72 -33.97 5.86
CA LYS A 255 27.55 -33.95 7.06
C LYS A 255 28.94 -34.51 6.71
N VAL A 256 29.96 -33.70 6.91
CA VAL A 256 31.37 -34.01 6.65
C VAL A 256 32.08 -34.39 7.94
N ARG A 257 33.14 -35.19 7.86
CA ARG A 257 33.91 -35.66 9.03
C ARG A 257 35.24 -34.94 9.21
N THR A 258 35.83 -34.45 8.11
CA THR A 258 37.11 -33.74 8.10
C THR A 258 36.98 -32.37 7.43
N ASP A 259 37.88 -31.45 7.78
CA ASP A 259 37.91 -30.11 7.19
C ASP A 259 38.28 -30.17 5.69
N ASP A 260 39.11 -31.12 5.28
CA ASP A 260 39.44 -31.36 3.87
C ASP A 260 38.21 -31.76 3.04
N GLU A 261 37.30 -32.57 3.59
CA GLU A 261 36.04 -32.92 2.95
C GLU A 261 35.13 -31.70 2.82
N LEU A 262 35.09 -30.86 3.86
CA LEU A 262 34.32 -29.61 3.86
C LEU A 262 34.80 -28.66 2.76
N ASP A 263 36.10 -28.42 2.67
CA ASP A 263 36.70 -27.56 1.66
C ASP A 263 36.43 -28.09 0.26
N ASN A 264 36.57 -29.41 0.05
CA ASN A 264 36.21 -30.04 -1.22
C ASN A 264 34.73 -29.86 -1.58
N CYS A 265 33.83 -29.97 -0.61
CA CYS A 265 32.40 -29.71 -0.80
C CYS A 265 32.12 -28.24 -1.15
N ILE A 266 32.77 -27.29 -0.48
CA ILE A 266 32.65 -25.86 -0.76
C ILE A 266 33.18 -25.54 -2.16
N GLN A 267 34.33 -26.10 -2.56
CA GLN A 267 34.87 -25.94 -3.90
C GLN A 267 33.92 -26.47 -4.99
N LYS A 268 33.24 -27.61 -4.74
CA LYS A 268 32.20 -28.11 -5.65
C LYS A 268 31.01 -27.15 -5.77
N VAL A 269 30.57 -26.57 -4.65
CA VAL A 269 29.50 -25.55 -4.64
C VAL A 269 29.90 -24.31 -5.45
N LEU A 270 31.12 -23.81 -5.25
CA LEU A 270 31.63 -22.66 -6.00
C LEU A 270 31.74 -22.96 -7.50
N LYS A 271 32.26 -24.14 -7.87
CA LYS A 271 32.37 -24.59 -9.26
C LYS A 271 31.01 -24.70 -9.93
N ASN A 272 30.01 -25.26 -9.23
CA ASN A 272 28.64 -25.33 -9.76
C ASN A 272 28.05 -23.94 -9.95
N ASN A 273 28.17 -23.04 -8.95
CA ASN A 273 27.70 -21.67 -9.10
C ASN A 273 28.37 -20.93 -10.26
N GLN A 274 29.68 -21.09 -10.45
CA GLN A 274 30.40 -20.52 -11.59
C GLN A 274 29.89 -21.07 -12.93
N ARG A 275 29.56 -22.36 -13.00
CA ARG A 275 28.97 -22.98 -14.19
C ARG A 275 27.59 -22.41 -14.50
N ILE A 276 26.71 -22.30 -13.50
CA ILE A 276 25.38 -21.67 -13.65
C ILE A 276 25.53 -20.24 -14.14
N MET A 277 26.39 -19.44 -13.51
CA MET A 277 26.62 -18.06 -13.92
C MET A 277 27.23 -17.96 -15.32
N GLY A 278 28.15 -18.85 -15.68
CA GLY A 278 28.72 -18.93 -17.03
C GLY A 278 27.66 -19.27 -18.10
N ASN A 279 26.73 -20.17 -17.79
CA ASN A 279 25.61 -20.49 -18.68
C ASN A 279 24.65 -19.29 -18.82
N ILE A 280 24.34 -18.60 -17.71
CA ILE A 280 23.50 -17.40 -17.73
C ILE A 280 24.15 -16.29 -18.56
N ILE A 281 25.45 -16.02 -18.38
CA ILE A 281 26.19 -15.02 -19.16
C ILE A 281 26.10 -15.34 -20.66
N LYS A 282 26.40 -16.59 -21.05
CA LYS A 282 26.26 -17.05 -22.44
C LYS A 282 24.82 -16.91 -22.96
N GLY A 283 23.84 -17.21 -22.12
CA GLY A 283 22.42 -17.07 -22.45
C GLY A 283 22.01 -15.62 -22.68
N THR A 284 22.49 -14.69 -21.84
CA THR A 284 22.21 -13.25 -21.96
C THR A 284 22.97 -12.61 -23.13
N GLU A 285 24.21 -13.04 -23.39
CA GLU A 285 25.01 -12.58 -24.54
C GLU A 285 24.34 -12.95 -25.87
N ARG A 286 23.74 -14.15 -25.97
CA ARG A 286 22.94 -14.56 -27.12
C ARG A 286 21.71 -13.67 -27.36
N LEU A 287 21.20 -12.99 -26.34
CA LEU A 287 20.13 -12.00 -26.46
C LEU A 287 20.64 -10.58 -26.74
N GLY A 288 21.96 -10.38 -26.81
CA GLY A 288 22.60 -9.07 -26.97
C GLY A 288 22.73 -8.28 -25.66
N LEU A 289 22.54 -8.92 -24.51
CA LEU A 289 22.70 -8.28 -23.19
C LEU A 289 24.08 -8.56 -22.62
N ILE A 290 24.78 -7.49 -22.29
CA ILE A 290 26.15 -7.54 -21.77
C ILE A 290 26.10 -7.37 -20.26
N ILE A 291 26.68 -8.34 -19.54
CA ILE A 291 26.83 -8.29 -18.08
C ILE A 291 28.19 -7.66 -17.77
N ASN A 292 28.19 -6.64 -16.92
CA ASN A 292 29.43 -6.03 -16.47
C ASN A 292 30.06 -6.90 -15.37
N GLN A 293 31.05 -7.70 -15.74
CA GLN A 293 31.73 -8.60 -14.80
C GLN A 293 32.48 -7.84 -13.69
N SER A 294 32.92 -6.60 -13.94
CA SER A 294 33.62 -5.78 -12.94
C SER A 294 32.70 -5.26 -11.83
N GLU A 295 31.40 -5.14 -12.11
CA GLU A 295 30.38 -4.67 -11.15
C GLU A 295 29.53 -5.81 -10.56
N THR A 296 29.74 -7.05 -11.03
CA THR A 296 29.02 -8.24 -10.54
C THR A 296 29.58 -8.69 -9.20
N ILE A 297 28.75 -8.65 -8.14
CA ILE A 297 29.15 -9.05 -6.79
C ILE A 297 28.67 -10.48 -6.50
N ARG A 298 29.58 -11.33 -5.98
CA ARG A 298 29.24 -12.67 -5.49
C ARG A 298 29.54 -12.75 -3.99
N SER A 299 28.59 -13.22 -3.20
CA SER A 299 28.80 -13.38 -1.75
C SER A 299 27.92 -14.48 -1.17
N ALA A 300 28.45 -15.19 -0.15
CA ALA A 300 27.69 -16.15 0.64
C ALA A 300 26.91 -15.48 1.78
N ASP A 301 27.40 -14.34 2.29
CA ASP A 301 26.89 -13.69 3.51
C ASP A 301 26.39 -12.26 3.27
N TYR A 302 26.33 -11.82 2.03
CA TYR A 302 25.86 -10.49 1.68
C TYR A 302 24.94 -10.53 0.47
N LEU A 303 23.85 -9.78 0.56
CA LEU A 303 22.90 -9.56 -0.52
C LEU A 303 22.50 -8.08 -0.54
N ASN A 304 22.35 -7.50 -1.73
CA ASN A 304 21.86 -6.14 -1.90
C ASN A 304 20.72 -6.13 -2.92
N TYR A 305 19.56 -5.65 -2.50
CA TYR A 305 18.41 -5.53 -3.39
C TYR A 305 17.79 -4.14 -3.27
N GLY A 306 17.68 -3.42 -4.39
CA GLY A 306 17.05 -2.09 -4.38
C GLY A 306 17.74 -1.06 -3.47
N LYS A 307 19.06 -1.18 -3.24
CA LYS A 307 19.83 -0.38 -2.27
C LYS A 307 19.47 -0.67 -0.80
N VAL A 308 18.89 -1.84 -0.52
CA VAL A 308 18.70 -2.37 0.83
C VAL A 308 19.73 -3.49 1.03
N PRO A 309 20.77 -3.25 1.85
CA PRO A 309 21.74 -4.28 2.18
C PRO A 309 21.15 -5.31 3.15
N ILE A 310 21.47 -6.56 2.90
CA ILE A 310 21.23 -7.71 3.76
C ILE A 310 22.59 -8.29 4.09
N PHE A 311 22.98 -8.22 5.35
CA PHE A 311 24.27 -8.70 5.84
C PHE A 311 24.02 -9.85 6.80
N ARG A 312 24.56 -11.04 6.49
CA ARG A 312 24.39 -12.26 7.30
C ARG A 312 22.93 -12.58 7.63
N GLY A 313 22.05 -12.37 6.64
CA GLY A 313 20.60 -12.56 6.77
C GLY A 313 19.85 -11.42 7.50
N LYS A 314 20.54 -10.43 8.06
CA LYS A 314 19.95 -9.23 8.67
C LYS A 314 19.70 -8.16 7.61
N ILE A 315 18.46 -7.69 7.51
CA ILE A 315 18.10 -6.54 6.67
C ILE A 315 18.57 -5.26 7.38
N MET A 316 19.33 -4.42 6.68
CA MET A 316 19.87 -3.18 7.23
C MET A 316 19.30 -1.95 6.54
N GLY A 317 18.87 -0.98 7.35
CA GLY A 317 18.42 0.34 6.89
C GLY A 317 19.57 1.29 6.63
N LEU A 318 19.43 2.15 5.61
CA LEU A 318 20.33 3.29 5.39
C LEU A 318 19.77 4.52 6.12
N GLU A 319 20.06 4.64 7.41
CA GLU A 319 19.52 5.71 8.27
C GLU A 319 19.91 7.11 7.79
N SER A 320 21.18 7.31 7.43
CA SER A 320 21.72 8.58 6.94
C SER A 320 20.93 9.12 5.75
N LYS A 321 20.53 8.23 4.82
CA LYS A 321 19.71 8.58 3.65
C LYS A 321 18.29 9.02 4.03
N ARG A 322 17.74 8.55 5.15
CA ARG A 322 16.41 8.96 5.65
C ARG A 322 16.51 10.28 6.39
N TRP A 323 17.46 10.42 7.30
CA TRP A 323 17.66 11.65 8.05
C TRP A 323 18.12 12.82 7.16
N SER A 324 18.88 12.56 6.09
CA SER A 324 19.24 13.59 5.10
C SER A 324 18.06 14.11 4.27
N ARG A 325 16.87 13.50 4.40
CA ARG A 325 15.64 13.88 3.70
C ARG A 325 14.63 14.55 4.64
N VAL A 326 15.01 14.76 5.89
CA VAL A 326 14.31 15.66 6.80
C VAL A 326 14.26 17.05 6.16
N THR A 327 13.17 17.78 6.40
CA THR A 327 12.82 19.10 5.82
C THR A 327 12.69 19.16 4.28
N CYS A 328 13.07 18.11 3.56
CA CYS A 328 12.91 18.01 2.11
C CYS A 328 11.46 17.65 1.75
N VAL A 329 10.58 18.64 1.70
CA VAL A 329 9.19 18.46 1.23
C VAL A 329 9.14 17.94 -0.21
N SER A 330 8.07 17.19 -0.51
CA SER A 330 7.84 16.72 -1.88
C SER A 330 7.55 17.91 -2.81
N ASN A 331 7.87 17.75 -4.11
CA ASN A 331 7.73 18.82 -5.12
C ASN A 331 6.31 19.42 -5.24
N ASP A 332 5.30 18.76 -4.67
CA ASP A 332 3.87 19.12 -4.79
C ASP A 332 3.25 19.62 -3.48
N GLN A 333 4.02 19.61 -2.38
CA GLN A 333 3.58 20.08 -1.07
C GLN A 333 4.11 21.48 -0.79
N LEU A 334 3.23 22.33 -0.26
CA LEU A 334 3.63 23.61 0.28
C LEU A 334 4.40 23.39 1.59
N PRO A 335 5.52 24.09 1.80
CA PRO A 335 6.26 24.01 3.06
C PRO A 335 5.48 24.67 4.20
N SER A 336 4.58 23.91 4.81
CA SER A 336 3.86 24.22 6.06
C SER A 336 4.44 23.43 7.24
N ILE A 337 4.13 23.85 8.46
CA ILE A 337 4.55 23.15 9.68
C ILE A 337 4.10 21.69 9.64
N GLY A 338 2.85 21.44 9.27
CA GLY A 338 2.30 20.09 9.19
C GLY A 338 3.02 19.22 8.16
N ASN A 339 3.29 19.74 6.96
CA ASN A 339 3.96 18.97 5.91
C ASN A 339 5.43 18.69 6.24
N ILE A 340 6.15 19.68 6.75
CA ILE A 340 7.58 19.55 7.10
C ILE A 340 7.74 18.58 8.27
N MET A 341 6.94 18.72 9.32
CA MET A 341 6.98 17.80 10.46
C MET A 341 6.52 16.39 10.10
N SER A 342 5.58 16.23 9.15
CA SER A 342 5.22 14.92 8.59
C SER A 342 6.39 14.24 7.86
N THR A 343 7.33 15.00 7.29
CA THR A 343 8.57 14.40 6.74
C THR A 343 9.48 13.85 7.84
N VAL A 344 9.52 14.49 9.01
CA VAL A 344 10.29 14.00 10.16
C VAL A 344 9.69 12.69 10.65
N SER A 345 8.37 12.65 10.87
CA SER A 345 7.69 11.46 11.39
C SER A 345 7.75 10.27 10.42
N SER A 346 7.52 10.49 9.12
CA SER A 346 7.61 9.43 8.12
C SER A 346 9.02 8.86 7.95
N ASN A 347 10.06 9.70 8.01
CA ASN A 347 11.45 9.22 8.00
C ASN A 347 11.80 8.49 9.30
N ALA A 348 11.36 8.97 10.46
CA ALA A 348 11.59 8.31 11.75
C ALA A 348 10.95 6.91 11.81
N LEU A 349 9.68 6.79 11.39
CA LEU A 349 9.01 5.48 11.29
C LEU A 349 9.70 4.55 10.29
N SER A 350 10.21 5.09 9.17
CA SER A 350 10.98 4.31 8.20
C SER A 350 12.32 3.84 8.75
N VAL A 351 12.97 4.64 9.60
CA VAL A 351 14.21 4.26 10.29
C VAL A 351 13.92 3.18 11.32
N GLY A 352 12.89 3.37 12.16
CA GLY A 352 12.42 2.36 13.13
C GLY A 352 12.12 1.01 12.46
N TYR A 353 11.50 1.05 11.28
CA TYR A 353 11.18 -0.17 10.53
C TYR A 353 12.39 -0.97 10.05
N PHE A 354 13.53 -0.32 9.79
CA PHE A 354 14.75 -1.02 9.35
C PHE A 354 15.82 -1.08 10.45
N SER A 355 15.53 -0.58 11.65
CA SER A 355 16.42 -0.65 12.80
C SER A 355 16.17 -1.93 13.60
N GLU A 356 17.16 -2.29 14.42
CA GLU A 356 17.02 -3.38 15.39
C GLU A 356 16.22 -2.93 16.61
N SER A 357 16.26 -1.67 16.99
CA SER A 357 15.46 -1.16 18.09
C SER A 357 14.78 0.14 17.68
N PRO A 358 13.51 0.36 18.03
CA PRO A 358 12.83 1.62 17.76
C PRO A 358 13.32 2.74 18.69
N ILE A 359 14.05 2.45 19.78
CA ILE A 359 14.47 3.45 20.78
C ILE A 359 15.30 4.57 20.15
N ASN A 360 16.27 4.21 19.29
CA ASN A 360 17.10 5.20 18.59
C ASN A 360 16.24 6.06 17.63
N ALA A 361 15.29 5.44 16.92
CA ALA A 361 14.40 6.16 16.02
C ALA A 361 13.48 7.13 16.78
N ILE A 362 12.98 6.74 17.96
CA ILE A 362 12.17 7.58 18.85
C ILE A 362 12.99 8.74 19.41
N SER A 363 14.22 8.48 19.84
CA SER A 363 15.13 9.51 20.38
C SER A 363 15.49 10.53 19.29
N HIS A 364 15.84 10.06 18.10
CA HIS A 364 16.10 10.91 16.94
C HIS A 364 14.86 11.66 16.48
N TYR A 365 13.67 11.06 16.53
CA TYR A 365 12.41 11.73 16.23
C TYR A 365 12.21 12.96 17.11
N ASN A 366 12.42 12.82 18.42
CA ASN A 366 12.32 13.93 19.36
C ASN A 366 13.37 15.01 19.07
N PHE A 367 14.64 14.64 18.89
CA PHE A 367 15.73 15.58 18.65
C PHE A 367 15.55 16.35 17.33
N ILE A 368 15.39 15.62 16.22
CA ILE A 368 15.26 16.18 14.88
C ILE A 368 13.95 16.95 14.73
N GLY A 369 12.89 16.48 15.39
CA GLY A 369 11.62 17.19 15.48
C GLY A 369 11.79 18.57 16.08
N ASN A 370 12.41 18.67 17.27
CA ASN A 370 12.69 19.96 17.91
C ASN A 370 13.63 20.84 17.07
N LEU A 371 14.70 20.27 16.49
CA LEU A 371 15.60 21.01 15.61
C LEU A 371 14.85 21.62 14.41
N THR A 372 13.95 20.86 13.80
CA THR A 372 13.13 21.32 12.68
C THR A 372 12.19 22.45 13.10
N LEU A 373 11.65 22.38 14.31
CA LEU A 373 10.81 23.45 14.87
C LEU A 373 11.60 24.74 15.11
N GLU A 374 12.84 24.67 15.60
CA GLU A 374 13.70 25.85 15.73
C GLU A 374 14.04 26.48 14.37
N VAL A 375 14.21 25.67 13.32
CA VAL A 375 14.38 26.21 11.96
C VAL A 375 13.11 26.91 11.47
N LEU A 376 11.94 26.35 11.78
CA LEU A 376 10.64 26.93 11.40
C LEU A 376 10.25 28.16 12.21
N SER A 377 10.71 28.28 13.46
CA SER A 377 10.46 29.46 14.30
C SER A 377 11.17 30.69 13.73
N ILE A 378 12.37 30.53 13.16
CA ILE A 378 13.09 31.59 12.45
C ILE A 378 12.26 32.11 11.27
N HIS A 379 11.77 31.21 10.43
CA HIS A 379 10.94 31.58 9.29
C HIS A 379 10.05 30.42 8.83
N ASN A 380 8.73 30.65 8.85
CA ASN A 380 7.76 29.72 8.26
C ASN A 380 7.36 30.20 6.84
N PRO A 381 7.67 29.43 5.79
CA PRO A 381 7.32 29.77 4.42
C PRO A 381 5.82 29.95 4.17
N ALA A 382 4.95 29.20 4.87
CA ALA A 382 3.50 29.30 4.71
C ALA A 382 2.97 30.67 5.17
N THR A 383 3.49 31.20 6.27
CA THR A 383 3.11 32.53 6.80
C THR A 383 3.95 33.68 6.25
N LYS A 384 4.99 33.38 5.46
CA LYS A 384 5.95 34.34 4.87
C LYS A 384 6.72 35.18 5.91
N CYS A 385 6.70 34.74 7.17
CA CYS A 385 7.40 35.33 8.31
C CYS A 385 7.45 34.34 9.47
N ALA A 386 8.19 34.66 10.53
CA ALA A 386 8.12 33.94 11.80
C ALA A 386 6.67 33.89 12.32
N LEU A 387 6.25 32.72 12.81
CA LEU A 387 4.88 32.49 13.31
C LEU A 387 4.54 33.39 14.50
N GLU A 388 5.51 33.67 15.36
CA GLU A 388 5.37 34.52 16.55
C GLU A 388 4.81 35.91 16.21
N LYS A 389 5.21 36.49 15.07
CA LYS A 389 4.74 37.81 14.60
C LYS A 389 3.25 37.83 14.19
N LYS A 390 2.65 36.65 13.99
CA LYS A 390 1.24 36.49 13.60
C LYS A 390 0.34 36.08 14.77
N LEU A 391 0.92 35.77 15.92
CA LEU A 391 0.20 35.38 17.14
C LEU A 391 0.04 36.59 18.07
N ALA A 392 -1.01 36.58 18.90
CA ALA A 392 -1.16 37.62 19.92
C ALA A 392 -0.07 37.48 21.01
N PRO A 393 0.37 38.55 21.69
CA PRO A 393 1.43 38.47 22.70
C PRO A 393 1.17 37.44 23.81
N ARG A 394 -0.10 37.26 24.21
CA ARG A 394 -0.52 36.24 25.19
C ARG A 394 -0.41 34.81 24.65
N GLU A 395 -0.57 34.62 23.34
CA GLU A 395 -0.47 33.33 22.65
C GLU A 395 1.00 32.90 22.48
N VAL A 396 1.91 33.86 22.27
CA VAL A 396 3.36 33.60 22.11
C VAL A 396 3.94 32.85 23.32
N LYS A 397 3.52 33.21 24.56
CA LYS A 397 3.93 32.48 25.77
C LYS A 397 3.59 30.99 25.71
N TYR A 398 2.41 30.63 25.19
CA TYR A 398 1.99 29.23 25.06
C TYR A 398 2.66 28.55 23.88
N TYR A 399 2.90 29.26 22.79
CA TYR A 399 3.62 28.75 21.62
C TYR A 399 5.06 28.33 21.95
N LEU A 400 5.76 29.12 22.77
CA LEU A 400 7.12 28.79 23.23
C LEU A 400 7.17 27.73 24.34
N SER A 401 6.02 27.28 24.85
CA SER A 401 5.95 26.36 25.98
C SER A 401 6.31 24.91 25.60
N LEU A 402 6.81 24.15 26.58
CA LEU A 402 7.03 22.71 26.46
C LEU A 402 5.76 21.95 26.03
N HIS A 403 4.59 22.37 26.55
CA HIS A 403 3.30 21.74 26.26
C HIS A 403 2.96 21.81 24.76
N TYR A 404 3.21 22.93 24.10
CA TYR A 404 2.97 23.07 22.65
C TYR A 404 3.88 22.15 21.85
N ARG A 405 5.17 22.06 22.20
CA ARG A 405 6.13 21.14 21.54
C ARG A 405 5.71 19.68 21.67
N ILE A 406 5.23 19.29 22.86
CA ILE A 406 4.70 17.94 23.11
C ILE A 406 3.50 17.66 22.21
N LEU A 407 2.52 18.58 22.16
CA LEU A 407 1.35 18.38 21.29
C LEU A 407 1.75 18.30 19.82
N LEU A 408 2.64 19.16 19.36
CA LEU A 408 3.01 19.21 17.95
C LEU A 408 3.72 17.93 17.49
N LEU A 409 4.57 17.34 18.35
CA LEU A 409 5.32 16.13 18.04
C LEU A 409 4.54 14.84 18.31
N TYR A 410 3.72 14.77 19.35
CA TYR A 410 3.15 13.51 19.82
C TYR A 410 1.62 13.42 19.68
N LEU A 411 0.91 14.52 19.45
CA LEU A 411 -0.55 14.48 19.25
C LEU A 411 -0.88 14.05 17.83
N ASP A 412 -1.52 12.90 17.72
CA ASP A 412 -1.98 12.32 16.47
C ASP A 412 -3.07 13.18 15.79
N PRO A 413 -3.07 13.31 14.45
CA PRO A 413 -4.15 13.98 13.72
C PRO A 413 -5.55 13.40 14.00
N SER A 414 -5.66 12.11 14.34
CA SER A 414 -6.92 11.47 14.72
C SER A 414 -7.54 12.02 16.01
N LEU A 415 -6.73 12.64 16.89
CA LEU A 415 -7.15 13.29 18.13
C LEU A 415 -7.15 14.82 18.03
N GLY A 416 -7.03 15.38 16.82
CA GLY A 416 -7.00 16.83 16.59
C GLY A 416 -5.61 17.45 16.56
N GLY A 417 -4.55 16.63 16.48
CA GLY A 417 -3.20 17.09 16.19
C GLY A 417 -3.03 17.59 14.76
N ILE A 418 -1.89 18.24 14.49
CA ILE A 418 -1.55 18.70 13.13
C ILE A 418 -0.83 17.59 12.36
N CYS A 419 0.21 17.00 12.96
CA CYS A 419 1.13 16.07 12.29
C CYS A 419 1.87 15.12 13.24
N GLY A 420 1.64 15.24 14.55
CA GLY A 420 2.33 14.45 15.55
C GLY A 420 2.02 12.97 15.42
N VAL A 421 2.89 12.14 15.99
CA VAL A 421 2.76 10.68 15.95
C VAL A 421 2.88 10.15 17.37
N SER A 422 1.92 9.31 17.77
CA SER A 422 2.02 8.55 19.01
C SER A 422 3.17 7.54 18.91
N LEU A 423 3.88 7.32 20.01
CA LEU A 423 5.02 6.39 20.01
C LEU A 423 4.60 4.94 19.83
N THR A 424 3.33 4.62 20.08
CA THR A 424 2.72 3.31 19.79
C THR A 424 2.82 2.91 18.31
N ARG A 425 2.91 3.88 17.38
CA ARG A 425 3.11 3.59 15.94
C ARG A 425 4.45 2.95 15.60
N PHE A 426 5.44 3.04 16.50
CA PHE A 426 6.71 2.32 16.36
C PHE A 426 6.61 0.85 16.76
N LEU A 427 5.52 0.44 17.43
CA LEU A 427 5.30 -0.94 17.88
C LEU A 427 4.63 -1.78 16.79
N ILE A 428 3.59 -1.24 16.16
CA ILE A 428 2.80 -1.93 15.14
C ILE A 428 2.62 -1.03 13.93
N ARG A 429 3.02 -1.51 12.76
CA ARG A 429 2.87 -0.77 11.51
C ARG A 429 1.48 -1.00 10.93
N SER A 430 0.82 0.09 10.53
CA SER A 430 -0.51 0.07 9.91
C SER A 430 -1.59 -0.56 10.78
N PHE A 431 -1.53 -0.32 12.10
CA PHE A 431 -2.61 -0.72 13.01
C PHE A 431 -3.96 -0.14 12.54
N PRO A 432 -5.06 -0.91 12.55
CA PRO A 432 -6.28 -0.49 11.88
C PRO A 432 -7.04 0.64 12.54
N ASP A 433 -6.85 0.92 13.84
CA ASP A 433 -7.56 1.99 14.56
C ASP A 433 -6.58 2.99 15.22
N PRO A 434 -6.21 4.09 14.53
CA PRO A 434 -5.27 5.08 15.05
C PRO A 434 -5.83 5.89 16.24
N LEU A 435 -7.16 5.95 16.40
CA LEU A 435 -7.77 6.68 17.51
C LEU A 435 -7.53 5.95 18.84
N THR A 436 -7.84 4.65 18.85
CA THR A 436 -7.61 3.80 20.04
C THR A 436 -6.12 3.66 20.32
N GLU A 437 -5.28 3.56 19.29
CA GLU A 437 -3.82 3.57 19.41
C GLU A 437 -3.29 4.85 20.08
N GLY A 438 -3.79 6.01 19.66
CA GLY A 438 -3.43 7.31 20.23
C GLY A 438 -3.89 7.46 21.68
N LEU A 439 -5.14 7.08 22.00
CA LEU A 439 -5.66 7.11 23.36
C LEU A 439 -4.88 6.17 24.28
N SER A 440 -4.63 4.93 23.83
CA SER A 440 -3.88 3.94 24.62
C SER A 440 -2.48 4.46 24.97
N PHE A 441 -1.81 5.15 24.04
CA PHE A 441 -0.52 5.81 24.29
C PHE A 441 -0.62 6.84 25.42
N TRP A 442 -1.57 7.79 25.31
CA TRP A 442 -1.72 8.85 26.31
C TRP A 442 -2.13 8.31 27.69
N LYS A 443 -2.96 7.26 27.74
CA LYS A 443 -3.34 6.59 28.99
C LYS A 443 -2.13 5.92 29.65
N GLY A 444 -1.33 5.17 28.90
CA GLY A 444 -0.17 4.45 29.44
C GLY A 444 0.91 5.38 30.00
N ILE A 445 1.05 6.60 29.48
CA ILE A 445 2.00 7.58 30.03
C ILE A 445 1.43 8.42 31.18
N TYR A 446 0.12 8.56 31.32
CA TYR A 446 -0.54 9.35 32.38
C TYR A 446 -0.03 9.09 33.81
N PRO A 447 0.16 7.84 34.28
CA PRO A 447 0.64 7.58 35.63
C PRO A 447 2.09 8.02 35.87
N HIS A 448 2.87 8.25 34.80
CA HIS A 448 4.28 8.61 34.87
C HIS A 448 4.54 10.12 34.73
N LEU A 449 3.49 10.95 34.71
CA LEU A 449 3.59 12.39 34.41
C LEU A 449 3.24 13.29 35.60
N ASN A 450 3.80 14.50 35.57
CA ASN A 450 3.50 15.56 36.54
C ASN A 450 2.08 16.11 36.37
N ARG A 451 1.47 16.64 37.46
CA ARG A 451 0.09 17.17 37.47
C ARG A 451 -0.23 18.15 36.34
N GLY A 452 0.70 19.03 35.96
CA GLY A 452 0.51 19.98 34.85
C GLY A 452 0.35 19.31 33.48
N LEU A 453 1.04 18.19 33.23
CA LEU A 453 0.93 17.41 31.99
C LEU A 453 -0.28 16.45 32.02
N GLN A 454 -0.70 16.02 33.21
CA GLN A 454 -1.91 15.22 33.37
C GLN A 454 -3.18 15.97 32.94
N GLY A 455 -3.27 17.28 33.24
CA GLY A 455 -4.36 18.14 32.74
C GLY A 455 -4.41 18.23 31.21
N LEU A 456 -3.24 18.20 30.55
CA LEU A 456 -3.14 18.14 29.09
C LEU A 456 -3.74 16.84 28.54
N ILE A 457 -3.41 15.69 29.14
CA ILE A 457 -3.92 14.37 28.71
C ILE A 457 -5.42 14.28 28.85
N TYR A 458 -5.98 14.77 29.96
CA TYR A 458 -7.43 14.84 30.14
C TYR A 458 -8.10 15.60 28.98
N LYS A 459 -7.49 16.71 28.53
CA LYS A 459 -8.00 17.48 27.40
C LYS A 459 -7.79 16.79 26.05
N ILE A 460 -6.70 16.06 25.86
CA ILE A 460 -6.42 15.26 24.66
C ILE A 460 -7.46 14.15 24.48
N GLY A 461 -7.81 13.44 25.57
CA GLY A 461 -8.85 12.40 25.54
C GLY A 461 -10.26 12.93 25.32
N ASN A 462 -10.46 14.24 25.45
CA ASN A 462 -11.74 14.93 25.25
C ASN A 462 -11.57 16.09 24.26
N PRO A 463 -11.26 15.76 22.98
CA PRO A 463 -11.03 16.77 21.96
C PRO A 463 -12.31 17.55 21.64
N GLN A 464 -12.17 18.76 21.07
CA GLN A 464 -13.34 19.56 20.71
C GLN A 464 -14.01 19.00 19.44
N LEU A 465 -15.13 18.32 19.64
CA LEU A 465 -15.96 17.79 18.57
C LEU A 465 -16.81 18.90 17.93
N CYS A 466 -17.05 18.77 16.63
CA CYS A 466 -17.98 19.61 15.89
C CYS A 466 -19.39 18.99 15.99
N PRO A 467 -20.46 19.76 16.20
CA PRO A 467 -21.82 19.21 16.17
C PRO A 467 -22.07 18.53 14.82
N TYR A 468 -22.75 17.39 14.86
CA TYR A 468 -23.08 16.64 13.67
C TYR A 468 -23.96 17.47 12.74
N SER A 469 -23.64 17.44 11.45
CA SER A 469 -24.43 18.04 10.37
C SER A 469 -24.30 17.13 9.16
N ARG A 470 -25.33 17.09 8.31
CA ARG A 470 -25.34 16.28 7.09
C ARG A 470 -24.15 16.57 6.16
N THR A 471 -23.62 17.80 6.20
CA THR A 471 -22.43 18.19 5.42
C THR A 471 -21.14 17.49 5.87
N HIS A 472 -21.12 16.91 7.06
CA HIS A 472 -19.96 16.20 7.60
C HIS A 472 -19.94 14.72 7.26
N PHE A 473 -21.09 14.13 6.90
CA PHE A 473 -21.23 12.71 6.58
C PHE A 473 -20.27 12.21 5.47
N PRO A 474 -20.00 12.96 4.39
CA PRO A 474 -19.02 12.54 3.37
C PRO A 474 -17.61 12.29 3.94
N LYS A 475 -17.21 13.02 4.99
CA LYS A 475 -15.91 12.84 5.65
C LYS A 475 -15.82 11.46 6.32
N LEU A 476 -16.92 10.95 6.86
CA LEU A 476 -17.00 9.61 7.45
C LEU A 476 -16.87 8.52 6.38
N LEU A 477 -17.48 8.72 5.21
CA LEU A 477 -17.33 7.80 4.08
C LEU A 477 -15.90 7.81 3.52
N GLU A 478 -15.22 8.96 3.61
CA GLU A 478 -13.83 9.06 3.17
C GLU A 478 -12.85 8.39 4.13
N ASN A 479 -13.04 8.59 5.43
CA ASN A 479 -12.25 7.99 6.49
C ASN A 479 -13.18 7.39 7.57
N PRO A 480 -13.47 6.08 7.52
CA PRO A 480 -14.46 5.43 8.37
C PRO A 480 -14.08 5.39 9.87
N LEU A 481 -12.84 5.74 10.22
CA LEU A 481 -12.29 5.64 11.57
C LEU A 481 -12.18 7.00 12.26
N ALA A 482 -12.39 8.09 11.53
CA ALA A 482 -12.15 9.44 11.98
C ALA A 482 -13.25 9.98 12.91
N LEU A 483 -12.87 10.99 13.69
CA LEU A 483 -13.78 11.83 14.45
C LEU A 483 -14.12 13.12 13.67
N ASN A 484 -15.30 13.66 13.92
CA ASN A 484 -15.74 14.97 13.43
C ASN A 484 -15.20 16.07 14.35
N LEU A 485 -13.91 16.38 14.19
CA LEU A 485 -13.21 17.36 15.01
C LEU A 485 -13.37 18.78 14.45
N LYS A 486 -13.30 19.76 15.35
CA LYS A 486 -13.10 21.16 14.94
C LYS A 486 -11.68 21.34 14.41
N HIS A 487 -11.52 21.26 13.10
CA HIS A 487 -10.25 21.50 12.42
C HIS A 487 -10.19 22.90 11.81
N GLY A 488 -8.96 23.40 11.62
CA GLY A 488 -8.70 24.53 10.73
C GLY A 488 -9.03 24.14 9.28
N VAL A 489 -9.22 25.14 8.43
CA VAL A 489 -9.50 24.93 7.00
C VAL A 489 -8.34 24.15 6.36
N ASN A 490 -8.54 22.91 5.90
CA ASN A 490 -7.48 22.17 5.20
C ASN A 490 -7.31 22.77 3.78
N PRO A 491 -6.19 23.44 3.46
CA PRO A 491 -6.01 24.10 2.17
C PRO A 491 -6.10 23.13 1.00
N VAL A 492 -5.63 21.89 1.21
CA VAL A 492 -5.68 20.86 0.17
C VAL A 492 -7.12 20.54 -0.16
N GLN A 493 -7.98 20.32 0.84
CA GLN A 493 -9.39 20.01 0.60
C GLN A 493 -10.12 21.17 -0.07
N VAL A 494 -9.89 22.40 0.37
CA VAL A 494 -10.52 23.58 -0.26
C VAL A 494 -10.12 23.71 -1.74
N ILE A 495 -8.84 23.50 -2.06
CA ILE A 495 -8.38 23.50 -3.46
C ILE A 495 -9.07 22.39 -4.26
N LYS A 496 -9.23 21.19 -3.67
CA LYS A 496 -9.92 20.07 -4.33
C LYS A 496 -11.40 20.40 -4.59
N ASP A 497 -12.08 20.99 -3.61
CA ASP A 497 -13.49 21.35 -3.72
C ASP A 497 -13.68 22.45 -4.79
N GLU A 498 -12.78 23.41 -4.86
CA GLU A 498 -12.84 24.47 -5.88
C GLU A 498 -12.53 23.95 -7.29
N ILE A 499 -11.58 23.01 -7.42
CA ILE A 499 -11.36 22.29 -8.70
C ILE A 499 -12.61 21.52 -9.11
N LYS A 500 -13.28 20.82 -8.17
CA LYS A 500 -14.52 20.09 -8.46
C LYS A 500 -15.60 21.04 -8.96
N LYS A 501 -15.81 22.18 -8.29
CA LYS A 501 -16.76 23.21 -8.75
C LYS A 501 -16.39 23.75 -10.13
N SER A 502 -15.11 23.98 -10.39
CA SER A 502 -14.64 24.48 -11.69
C SER A 502 -14.86 23.47 -12.81
N LEU A 503 -14.61 22.18 -12.55
CA LEU A 503 -14.90 21.10 -13.49
C LEU A 503 -16.40 21.00 -13.79
N ILE A 504 -17.25 21.15 -12.77
CA ILE A 504 -18.71 21.17 -12.93
C ILE A 504 -19.15 22.38 -13.78
N ARG A 505 -18.63 23.58 -13.52
CA ARG A 505 -18.92 24.78 -14.33
C ARG A 505 -18.39 24.69 -15.76
N GLY A 506 -17.24 24.04 -15.94
CA GLY A 506 -16.56 23.87 -17.22
C GLY A 506 -16.95 22.61 -18.00
N CYS A 507 -18.01 21.92 -17.58
CA CYS A 507 -18.38 20.60 -18.10
C CYS A 507 -18.54 20.57 -19.63
N ASP A 508 -19.09 21.62 -20.24
CA ASP A 508 -19.31 21.68 -21.69
C ASP A 508 -18.03 21.83 -22.51
N LYS A 509 -16.93 22.28 -21.89
CA LYS A 509 -15.63 22.39 -22.55
C LYS A 509 -14.84 21.08 -22.57
N ILE A 510 -15.32 20.05 -21.87
CA ILE A 510 -14.68 18.75 -21.76
C ILE A 510 -15.00 17.93 -23.01
N GLN A 511 -13.99 17.65 -23.84
CA GLN A 511 -14.16 16.86 -25.06
C GLN A 511 -14.25 15.35 -24.78
N ASN A 512 -13.67 14.90 -23.67
CA ASN A 512 -13.72 13.50 -23.27
C ASN A 512 -15.10 13.16 -22.67
N HIS A 513 -15.90 12.39 -23.41
CA HIS A 513 -17.26 12.03 -23.02
C HIS A 513 -17.33 11.24 -21.69
N ILE A 514 -16.32 10.41 -21.38
CA ILE A 514 -16.24 9.66 -20.11
C ILE A 514 -16.12 10.62 -18.93
N VAL A 515 -15.20 11.58 -19.04
CA VAL A 515 -14.97 12.59 -17.99
C VAL A 515 -16.19 13.49 -17.86
N ARG A 516 -16.78 13.92 -18.97
CA ARG A 516 -17.98 14.76 -18.98
C ARG A 516 -19.15 14.07 -18.28
N HIS A 517 -19.43 12.83 -18.64
CA HIS A 517 -20.48 12.03 -18.00
C HIS A 517 -20.21 11.82 -16.51
N ALA A 518 -18.95 11.56 -16.13
CA ALA A 518 -18.56 11.41 -14.72
C ALA A 518 -18.83 12.68 -13.89
N VAL A 519 -18.53 13.86 -14.45
CA VAL A 519 -18.77 15.15 -13.79
C VAL A 519 -20.27 15.44 -13.66
N ILE A 520 -21.06 15.17 -14.70
CA ILE A 520 -22.54 15.34 -14.66
C ILE A 520 -23.15 14.42 -13.60
N HIS A 521 -22.82 13.13 -13.64
CA HIS A 521 -23.33 12.17 -12.67
C HIS A 521 -22.90 12.51 -11.24
N SER A 522 -21.66 13.01 -11.03
CA SER A 522 -21.22 13.45 -9.71
C SER A 522 -21.98 14.69 -9.21
N ARG A 523 -22.50 15.55 -10.09
CA ARG A 523 -23.30 16.71 -9.70
C ARG A 523 -24.70 16.29 -9.27
N ASP A 524 -25.31 15.36 -10.00
CA ASP A 524 -26.73 15.04 -9.88
C ASP A 524 -26.98 13.97 -8.79
N GLU A 525 -26.13 12.94 -8.67
CA GLU A 525 -26.39 11.77 -7.81
C GLU A 525 -25.64 11.76 -6.47
N GLU A 526 -24.77 12.74 -6.22
CA GLU A 526 -23.99 12.77 -4.97
C GLU A 526 -24.87 12.96 -3.73
N GLN A 527 -25.76 13.95 -3.74
CA GLN A 527 -26.63 14.23 -2.59
C GLN A 527 -27.69 13.14 -2.34
N PRO A 528 -28.39 12.60 -3.37
CA PRO A 528 -29.32 11.48 -3.19
C PRO A 528 -28.65 10.24 -2.58
N LEU A 529 -27.47 9.86 -3.07
CA LEU A 529 -26.75 8.70 -2.55
C LEU A 529 -26.31 8.92 -1.10
N TYR A 530 -25.85 10.13 -0.72
CA TYR A 530 -25.50 10.42 0.66
C TYR A 530 -26.69 10.36 1.60
N ALA A 531 -27.85 10.86 1.19
CA ALA A 531 -29.07 10.77 1.97
C ALA A 531 -29.49 9.30 2.20
N PHE A 532 -29.34 8.44 1.18
CA PHE A 532 -29.59 7.00 1.30
C PHE A 532 -28.59 6.30 2.23
N LEU A 533 -27.29 6.59 2.09
CA LEU A 533 -26.27 5.98 2.94
C LEU A 533 -26.41 6.43 4.41
N GLU A 534 -26.93 7.63 4.66
CA GLU A 534 -27.20 8.13 6.00
C GLU A 534 -28.40 7.44 6.67
N SER A 535 -29.38 6.94 5.89
CA SER A 535 -30.56 6.23 6.41
C SER A 535 -30.30 4.77 6.79
N ILE A 536 -29.12 4.22 6.47
CA ILE A 536 -28.76 2.85 6.82
C ILE A 536 -28.51 2.75 8.33
N THR A 537 -29.24 1.85 8.98
CA THR A 537 -29.11 1.58 10.40
C THR A 537 -28.89 0.09 10.68
N PRO A 538 -28.08 -0.25 11.69
CA PRO A 538 -27.15 0.61 12.42
C PRO A 538 -25.95 1.06 11.57
N ARG A 539 -25.24 2.12 12.00
CA ARG A 539 -24.18 2.74 11.17
C ARG A 539 -22.91 1.89 11.17
N PHE A 540 -22.58 1.33 10.01
CA PHE A 540 -21.33 0.60 9.78
C PHE A 540 -20.45 1.32 8.73
N PRO A 541 -19.59 2.28 9.12
CA PRO A 541 -18.88 3.16 8.18
C PRO A 541 -18.02 2.44 7.13
N ARG A 542 -17.43 1.30 7.48
CA ARG A 542 -16.67 0.47 6.53
C ARG A 542 -17.55 -0.01 5.38
N PHE A 543 -18.73 -0.53 5.69
CA PHE A 543 -19.70 -0.95 4.69
C PHE A 543 -20.18 0.25 3.87
N LEU A 544 -20.53 1.37 4.51
CA LEU A 544 -20.99 2.58 3.80
C LEU A 544 -19.93 3.14 2.84
N SER A 545 -18.66 3.15 3.27
CA SER A 545 -17.53 3.57 2.44
C SER A 545 -17.32 2.64 1.26
N GLU A 546 -17.39 1.33 1.47
CA GLU A 546 -17.25 0.34 0.40
C GLU A 546 -18.45 0.33 -0.55
N TYR A 547 -19.67 0.54 -0.04
CA TYR A 547 -20.88 0.72 -0.83
C TYR A 547 -20.70 1.91 -1.77
N LYS A 548 -20.33 3.09 -1.23
CA LYS A 548 -20.04 4.28 -2.03
C LYS A 548 -18.96 4.01 -3.08
N ALA A 549 -17.87 3.36 -2.69
CA ALA A 549 -16.75 3.05 -3.60
C ALA A 549 -17.14 2.05 -4.71
N SER A 550 -18.23 1.31 -4.52
CA SER A 550 -18.74 0.27 -5.41
C SER A 550 -19.91 0.73 -6.30
N THR A 551 -20.42 1.95 -6.13
CA THR A 551 -21.37 2.56 -7.07
C THR A 551 -20.64 3.24 -8.23
N TYR A 552 -21.39 3.61 -9.27
CA TYR A 552 -20.85 4.44 -10.35
C TYR A 552 -20.31 5.78 -9.83
N LEU A 553 -20.93 6.35 -8.78
CA LEU A 553 -20.43 7.58 -8.15
C LEU A 553 -19.01 7.41 -7.58
N GLY A 554 -18.71 6.29 -6.90
CA GLY A 554 -17.36 6.04 -6.37
C GLY A 554 -16.28 6.00 -7.45
N MET A 555 -16.65 5.55 -8.65
CA MET A 555 -15.77 5.55 -9.81
C MET A 555 -15.58 6.95 -10.39
N THR A 556 -16.67 7.70 -10.57
CA THR A 556 -16.61 9.07 -11.10
C THR A 556 -15.87 10.00 -10.15
N GLU A 557 -16.05 9.85 -8.84
CA GLU A 557 -15.25 10.54 -7.82
C GLU A 557 -13.77 10.17 -7.87
N GLY A 558 -13.42 8.90 -8.10
CA GLY A 558 -12.02 8.50 -8.30
C GLY A 558 -11.40 9.22 -9.48
N LEU A 559 -12.14 9.33 -10.59
CA LEU A 559 -11.72 10.04 -11.80
C LEU A 559 -11.60 11.55 -11.57
N VAL A 560 -12.58 12.18 -10.91
CA VAL A 560 -12.52 13.59 -10.50
C VAL A 560 -11.36 13.84 -9.52
N GLY A 561 -11.13 12.90 -8.60
CA GLY A 561 -10.05 12.90 -7.61
C GLY A 561 -8.66 12.91 -8.23
N LEU A 562 -8.46 12.26 -9.39
CA LEU A 562 -7.20 12.34 -10.14
C LEU A 562 -6.90 13.78 -10.58
N PHE A 563 -7.92 14.53 -10.99
CA PHE A 563 -7.78 15.92 -11.40
C PHE A 563 -7.57 16.86 -10.19
N GLN A 564 -8.32 16.65 -9.12
CA GLN A 564 -8.18 17.37 -7.84
C GLN A 564 -6.77 17.23 -7.24
N ASN A 565 -6.19 16.03 -7.27
CA ASN A 565 -4.86 15.75 -6.76
C ASN A 565 -3.74 16.21 -7.72
N SER A 566 -4.05 16.56 -8.97
CA SER A 566 -3.04 16.90 -9.97
C SER A 566 -2.44 18.29 -9.77
N LYS A 567 -1.10 18.35 -9.66
CA LYS A 567 -0.32 19.60 -9.64
C LYS A 567 -0.63 20.51 -10.83
N THR A 568 -0.79 19.91 -12.01
CA THR A 568 -0.97 20.68 -13.25
C THR A 568 -2.29 21.43 -13.23
N ILE A 569 -3.35 20.75 -12.83
CA ILE A 569 -4.69 21.30 -12.77
C ILE A 569 -4.77 22.35 -11.66
N ARG A 570 -4.20 22.04 -10.48
CA ARG A 570 -4.01 23.04 -9.43
C ARG A 570 -3.32 24.28 -9.95
N ASN A 571 -2.23 24.16 -10.72
CA ASN A 571 -1.52 25.32 -11.26
C ASN A 571 -2.33 26.08 -12.32
N MET A 572 -3.00 25.39 -13.24
CA MET A 572 -3.85 25.98 -14.28
C MET A 572 -5.03 26.76 -13.68
N PHE A 573 -5.65 26.25 -12.62
CA PHE A 573 -6.76 26.91 -11.94
C PHE A 573 -6.28 27.91 -10.87
N SER A 574 -5.07 27.75 -10.34
CA SER A 574 -4.49 28.70 -9.36
C SER A 574 -4.09 30.03 -9.98
N SER A 575 -3.84 30.12 -11.29
CA SER A 575 -3.49 31.41 -11.91
C SER A 575 -4.60 32.45 -11.79
N SER A 576 -5.87 32.01 -11.75
CA SER A 576 -7.01 32.88 -11.47
C SER A 576 -7.28 33.11 -9.97
N MET A 577 -6.81 32.22 -9.08
CA MET A 577 -7.15 32.21 -7.63
C MET A 577 -5.93 32.36 -6.70
N LYS A 578 -4.79 32.84 -7.21
CA LYS A 578 -3.50 32.81 -6.48
C LYS A 578 -3.55 33.52 -5.13
N ARG A 579 -4.23 34.67 -5.05
CA ARG A 579 -4.36 35.46 -3.81
C ARG A 579 -5.25 34.76 -2.75
N GLU A 580 -6.34 34.15 -3.18
CA GLU A 580 -7.26 33.44 -2.29
C GLU A 580 -6.62 32.20 -1.70
N ILE A 581 -5.91 31.43 -2.54
CA ILE A 581 -5.18 30.23 -2.10
C ILE A 581 -4.10 30.60 -1.08
N ASP A 582 -3.31 31.65 -1.34
CA ASP A 582 -2.31 32.15 -0.40
C ASP A 582 -2.93 32.53 0.95
N ASN A 583 -4.08 33.23 0.95
CA ASN A 583 -4.79 33.62 2.17
C ASN A 583 -5.35 32.41 2.92
N ILE A 584 -5.88 31.40 2.22
CA ILE A 584 -6.36 30.14 2.81
C ILE A 584 -5.21 29.41 3.50
N ILE A 585 -4.04 29.33 2.87
CA ILE A 585 -2.85 28.69 3.45
C ILE A 585 -2.44 29.40 4.74
N ILE A 586 -2.28 30.72 4.71
CA ILE A 586 -1.89 31.50 5.89
C ILE A 586 -2.92 31.32 7.02
N THR A 587 -4.21 31.41 6.70
CA THR A 587 -5.29 31.28 7.68
C THR A 587 -5.33 29.88 8.29
N SER A 588 -5.16 28.85 7.46
CA SER A 588 -5.13 27.45 7.92
C SER A 588 -3.99 27.18 8.88
N GLU A 589 -2.80 27.73 8.60
CA GLU A 589 -1.60 27.53 9.41
C GLU A 589 -1.79 28.16 10.80
N ILE A 590 -2.29 29.40 10.84
CA ILE A 590 -2.57 30.12 12.09
C ILE A 590 -3.68 29.42 12.89
N GLN A 591 -4.75 28.96 12.22
CA GLN A 591 -5.83 28.22 12.88
C GLN A 591 -5.34 26.89 13.48
N GLY A 592 -4.51 26.14 12.75
CA GLY A 592 -3.91 24.90 13.23
C GLY A 592 -3.09 25.12 14.51
N VAL A 593 -2.25 26.15 14.53
CA VAL A 593 -1.47 26.51 15.73
C VAL A 593 -2.40 26.93 16.87
N ARG A 594 -3.39 27.80 16.62
CA ARG A 594 -4.35 28.26 17.65
C ARG A 594 -5.16 27.13 18.28
N LEU A 595 -5.52 26.10 17.52
CA LEU A 595 -6.20 24.92 18.05
C LEU A 595 -5.34 24.21 19.10
N LEU A 596 -4.05 23.99 18.82
CA LEU A 596 -3.12 23.40 19.79
C LEU A 596 -2.93 24.31 21.01
N LEU A 597 -2.81 25.62 20.81
CA LEU A 597 -2.70 26.58 21.92
C LEU A 597 -3.95 26.57 22.81
N GLY A 598 -5.13 26.38 22.22
CA GLY A 598 -6.39 26.20 22.95
C GLY A 598 -6.37 24.96 23.85
N ILE A 599 -5.80 23.84 23.37
CA ILE A 599 -5.61 22.62 24.17
C ILE A 599 -4.64 22.89 25.33
N VAL A 600 -3.51 23.56 25.07
CA VAL A 600 -2.54 23.93 26.12
C VAL A 600 -3.20 24.80 27.20
N LYS A 601 -3.91 25.87 26.80
CA LYS A 601 -4.58 26.77 27.74
C LYS A 601 -5.61 26.04 28.60
N ALA A 602 -6.42 25.18 27.98
CA ALA A 602 -7.44 24.42 28.70
C ALA A 602 -6.81 23.37 29.64
N GLY A 603 -5.77 22.66 29.21
CA GLY A 603 -5.10 21.65 30.01
C GLY A 603 -4.34 22.22 31.22
N LEU A 604 -3.92 23.48 31.17
CA LEU A 604 -3.33 24.18 32.32
C LEU A 604 -4.38 24.66 33.34
N MET A 605 -5.64 24.84 32.92
CA MET A 605 -6.73 25.33 33.77
C MET A 605 -7.62 24.22 34.32
N GLN A 606 -7.74 23.11 33.59
CA GLN A 606 -8.61 21.98 33.92
C GLN A 606 -7.76 20.75 34.20
N SER A 607 -8.08 20.05 35.28
CA SER A 607 -7.50 18.75 35.59
C SER A 607 -8.62 17.80 35.97
N GLY A 608 -8.66 16.65 35.30
CA GLY A 608 -9.63 15.58 35.54
C GLY A 608 -8.93 14.22 35.54
N PRO A 609 -9.61 13.16 36.00
CA PRO A 609 -9.08 11.81 35.96
C PRO A 609 -8.91 11.34 34.51
N CYS A 610 -7.96 10.44 34.27
CA CYS A 610 -7.85 9.75 32.99
C CYS A 610 -9.06 8.82 32.78
N TRP A 611 -9.38 8.50 31.53
CA TRP A 611 -10.46 7.58 31.19
C TRP A 611 -10.10 6.12 31.57
N PRO A 612 -11.09 5.29 31.93
CA PRO A 612 -10.84 3.93 32.42
C PRO A 612 -10.39 2.97 31.33
N CYS A 613 -10.95 3.05 30.12
CA CYS A 613 -10.63 2.21 28.96
C CYS A 613 -10.56 3.04 27.68
N SER A 614 -9.45 2.97 26.93
CA SER A 614 -9.29 3.77 25.69
C SER A 614 -10.24 3.35 24.58
N SER A 615 -10.56 2.07 24.49
CA SER A 615 -11.49 1.54 23.48
C SER A 615 -12.92 2.04 23.73
N GLU A 616 -13.36 2.04 24.99
CA GLU A 616 -14.66 2.58 25.39
C GLU A 616 -14.74 4.10 25.19
N GLN A 617 -13.65 4.81 25.52
CA GLN A 617 -13.55 6.25 25.24
C GLN A 617 -13.64 6.53 23.73
N ALA A 618 -12.98 5.72 22.89
CA ALA A 618 -13.06 5.85 21.44
C ALA A 618 -14.49 5.66 20.91
N ASP A 619 -15.22 4.66 21.41
CA ASP A 619 -16.64 4.44 21.07
C ASP A 619 -17.52 5.62 21.51
N THR A 620 -17.30 6.13 22.72
CA THR A 620 -18.01 7.28 23.26
C THR A 620 -17.78 8.53 22.41
N LEU A 621 -16.52 8.82 22.07
CA LEU A 621 -16.17 9.94 21.20
C LEU A 621 -16.77 9.81 19.80
N ARG A 622 -16.75 8.61 19.21
CA ARG A 622 -17.38 8.34 17.91
C ARG A 622 -18.88 8.54 17.96
N THR A 623 -19.53 8.08 19.02
CA THR A 623 -20.98 8.20 19.22
C THR A 623 -21.40 9.67 19.33
N ILE A 624 -20.69 10.45 20.14
CA ILE A 624 -20.95 11.89 20.29
C ILE A 624 -20.65 12.65 18.97
N SER A 625 -19.54 12.30 18.32
CA SER A 625 -19.07 12.94 17.07
C SER A 625 -20.08 12.82 15.93
N TRP A 626 -20.68 11.63 15.77
CA TRP A 626 -21.54 11.30 14.64
C TRP A 626 -23.04 11.24 15.03
N GLY A 627 -23.38 11.48 16.30
CA GLY A 627 -24.75 11.52 16.78
C GLY A 627 -25.45 10.15 16.82
N GLY A 628 -24.68 9.06 16.95
CA GLY A 628 -25.21 7.69 17.02
C GLY A 628 -24.11 6.63 17.04
N PRO A 629 -24.40 5.39 17.47
CA PRO A 629 -23.40 4.34 17.64
C PRO A 629 -22.74 3.97 16.30
N VAL A 630 -21.41 3.83 16.32
CA VAL A 630 -20.59 3.49 15.15
C VAL A 630 -20.03 2.09 15.32
N LEU A 631 -20.38 1.18 14.43
CA LEU A 631 -19.99 -0.22 14.54
C LEU A 631 -18.71 -0.52 13.79
N GLY A 632 -17.88 -1.39 14.37
CA GLY A 632 -16.68 -1.90 13.72
C GLY A 632 -15.66 -0.82 13.34
N ALA A 633 -15.65 0.36 13.95
CA ALA A 633 -14.51 1.26 13.80
C ALA A 633 -13.42 0.94 14.83
N THR A 634 -13.83 0.53 16.03
CA THR A 634 -12.97 0.46 17.20
C THR A 634 -12.31 -0.90 17.36
N ILE A 635 -11.00 -0.90 17.58
CA ILE A 635 -10.20 -2.10 17.84
C ILE A 635 -9.27 -1.82 19.03
N PRO A 636 -9.29 -2.67 20.08
CA PRO A 636 -8.43 -2.47 21.24
C PRO A 636 -6.96 -2.63 20.87
N HIS A 637 -6.12 -1.73 21.37
CA HIS A 637 -4.67 -1.79 21.13
C HIS A 637 -3.97 -2.66 22.18
N PRO A 638 -3.03 -3.56 21.79
CA PRO A 638 -2.35 -4.46 22.74
C PRO A 638 -1.63 -3.75 23.88
N PHE A 639 -1.12 -2.53 23.66
CA PHE A 639 -0.43 -1.72 24.68
C PHE A 639 -1.24 -1.47 25.95
N GLU A 640 -2.57 -1.37 25.86
CA GLU A 640 -3.45 -1.22 27.03
C GLU A 640 -4.11 -2.55 27.42
N MET A 641 -4.41 -3.40 26.44
CA MET A 641 -5.07 -4.67 26.68
C MET A 641 -4.18 -5.66 27.45
N MET A 642 -2.89 -5.70 27.12
CA MET A 642 -1.91 -6.63 27.69
C MET A 642 -1.14 -5.98 28.85
N ARG A 643 -0.91 -6.77 29.89
CA ARG A 643 -0.03 -6.42 31.00
C ARG A 643 1.43 -6.43 30.55
N ILE A 644 2.27 -5.73 31.30
CA ILE A 644 3.73 -5.85 31.20
C ILE A 644 4.12 -7.34 31.30
N PRO A 645 4.96 -7.85 30.38
CA PRO A 645 5.28 -9.27 30.34
C PRO A 645 5.98 -9.74 31.61
N GLN A 646 5.59 -10.94 32.07
CA GLN A 646 6.18 -11.58 33.24
C GLN A 646 6.92 -12.85 32.83
N LEU A 647 8.04 -13.14 33.49
CA LEU A 647 8.72 -14.43 33.36
C LEU A 647 7.82 -15.53 33.92
N SER A 648 7.73 -16.67 33.23
CA SER A 648 6.91 -17.80 33.66
C SER A 648 7.22 -18.26 35.09
N THR A 649 8.48 -18.18 35.52
CA THR A 649 8.91 -18.54 36.88
C THR A 649 8.43 -17.59 37.97
N ARG A 650 8.07 -16.35 37.61
CA ARG A 650 7.56 -15.32 38.54
C ARG A 650 6.06 -15.12 38.39
N CYS A 651 5.42 -15.90 37.53
CA CYS A 651 3.99 -15.80 37.27
C CYS A 651 3.24 -16.70 38.26
N SER A 652 2.41 -16.10 39.09
CA SER A 652 1.53 -16.83 40.02
C SER A 652 0.28 -17.30 39.27
N HIS A 653 0.35 -18.46 38.63
CA HIS A 653 -0.85 -19.11 38.11
C HIS A 653 -1.58 -19.79 39.27
N THR A 654 -2.80 -19.35 39.57
CA THR A 654 -3.65 -20.08 40.53
C THR A 654 -4.15 -21.35 39.87
N SER A 655 -3.74 -22.50 40.39
CA SER A 655 -4.19 -23.83 39.96
C SER A 655 -5.67 -24.13 40.28
N GLU A 656 -6.37 -23.20 40.94
CA GLU A 656 -7.78 -23.32 41.30
C GLU A 656 -8.59 -22.16 40.70
N GLY A 657 -9.37 -22.47 39.67
CA GLY A 657 -10.33 -21.54 39.03
C GLY A 657 -9.69 -20.61 37.99
N LEU A 658 -9.77 -21.01 36.71
CA LEU A 658 -9.29 -20.24 35.57
C LEU A 658 -10.15 -18.98 35.36
N SER A 659 -9.64 -17.82 35.79
CA SER A 659 -10.24 -16.52 35.53
C SER A 659 -9.83 -16.02 34.13
N LEU A 660 -10.60 -15.12 33.51
CA LEU A 660 -10.23 -14.49 32.23
C LEU A 660 -8.87 -13.76 32.28
N SER A 661 -8.40 -13.39 33.48
CA SER A 661 -7.08 -12.81 33.74
C SER A 661 -5.93 -13.83 33.67
N ASP A 662 -6.22 -15.13 33.81
CA ASP A 662 -5.23 -16.20 33.69
C ASP A 662 -4.97 -16.60 32.23
N VAL A 663 -5.69 -16.01 31.28
CA VAL A 663 -5.42 -16.17 29.85
C VAL A 663 -4.21 -15.32 29.46
N TYR A 664 -3.24 -15.94 28.78
CA TYR A 664 -2.03 -15.26 28.34
C TYR A 664 -1.57 -15.66 26.96
N LEU A 665 -0.78 -14.81 26.33
CA LEU A 665 0.03 -15.12 25.16
C LEU A 665 1.44 -15.49 25.62
N SER A 666 2.01 -16.55 25.05
CA SER A 666 3.33 -17.04 25.44
C SER A 666 4.39 -16.71 24.39
N VAL A 667 5.52 -16.15 24.84
CA VAL A 667 6.70 -15.93 24.01
C VAL A 667 7.87 -16.71 24.59
N LEU A 668 8.40 -17.64 23.81
CA LEU A 668 9.57 -18.44 24.15
C LEU A 668 10.79 -17.90 23.43
N VAL A 669 11.89 -17.74 24.17
CA VAL A 669 13.21 -17.38 23.67
C VAL A 669 14.18 -18.52 24.01
N PRO A 670 14.26 -19.58 23.19
CA PRO A 670 14.95 -20.82 23.56
C PRO A 670 16.46 -20.66 23.79
N LYS A 671 17.13 -19.85 22.96
CA LYS A 671 18.59 -19.69 22.97
C LYS A 671 19.06 -18.34 23.55
N GLY A 672 18.16 -17.62 24.22
CA GLY A 672 18.35 -16.21 24.52
C GLY A 672 18.45 -15.33 23.26
N MET A 673 18.80 -14.06 23.46
CA MET A 673 19.13 -13.07 22.44
C MET A 673 20.48 -12.42 22.77
N PRO A 674 21.63 -13.10 22.54
CA PRO A 674 22.94 -12.49 22.73
C PRO A 674 23.10 -11.23 21.88
N ASN A 675 24.01 -10.33 22.28
CA ASN A 675 24.46 -9.20 21.47
C ASN A 675 24.89 -9.71 20.10
N HIS A 676 23.99 -9.54 19.14
CA HIS A 676 24.01 -10.16 17.84
C HIS A 676 25.07 -9.43 17.02
N GLN A 677 26.20 -10.08 16.77
CA GLN A 677 27.25 -9.63 15.84
C GLN A 677 26.76 -9.64 14.37
N GLY A 678 25.54 -9.15 14.12
CA GLY A 678 24.85 -9.17 12.84
C GLY A 678 24.30 -10.52 12.41
N LYS A 679 24.04 -11.47 13.33
CA LYS A 679 23.55 -12.82 12.99
C LYS A 679 22.03 -12.91 12.95
N LYS A 680 21.50 -13.61 11.95
CA LYS A 680 20.08 -14.03 11.88
C LYS A 680 19.81 -15.17 12.87
N GLY A 681 18.67 -15.14 13.54
CA GLY A 681 18.24 -16.21 14.42
C GLY A 681 17.80 -17.47 13.66
N PRO A 682 17.69 -18.63 14.36
CA PRO A 682 17.41 -19.91 13.72
C PRO A 682 15.94 -20.08 13.28
N TYR A 683 15.03 -19.23 13.75
CA TYR A 683 13.60 -19.34 13.48
C TYR A 683 13.13 -18.36 12.39
N LYS A 684 11.94 -18.60 11.85
CA LYS A 684 11.30 -17.67 10.91
C LYS A 684 10.52 -16.61 11.70
N ALA A 685 10.77 -15.35 11.41
CA ALA A 685 10.03 -14.24 12.03
C ALA A 685 8.59 -14.16 11.53
N TYR A 686 7.67 -13.84 12.44
CA TYR A 686 6.31 -13.46 12.09
C TYR A 686 6.29 -11.99 11.63
N LEU A 687 6.03 -11.76 10.34
CA LEU A 687 6.06 -10.40 9.76
C LEU A 687 4.74 -9.63 9.92
N GLY A 688 3.73 -10.30 10.45
CA GLY A 688 2.34 -9.86 10.42
C GLY A 688 1.57 -10.44 9.24
N SER A 689 0.25 -10.34 9.34
CA SER A 689 -0.67 -10.82 8.32
C SER A 689 -1.91 -9.92 8.23
N LYS A 690 -2.64 -10.07 7.13
CA LYS A 690 -3.94 -9.45 6.94
C LYS A 690 -5.01 -10.50 7.21
N THR A 691 -5.99 -10.19 8.05
CA THR A 691 -7.15 -11.06 8.24
C THR A 691 -7.89 -11.15 6.90
N LYS A 692 -7.81 -12.31 6.25
CA LYS A 692 -8.56 -12.57 5.02
C LYS A 692 -10.01 -12.87 5.34
N GLU A 693 -10.91 -12.51 4.44
CA GLU A 693 -12.30 -12.97 4.50
C GLU A 693 -12.32 -14.51 4.42
N SER A 694 -12.86 -15.18 5.44
CA SER A 694 -12.98 -16.65 5.49
C SER A 694 -13.75 -17.23 4.31
N THR A 695 -14.57 -16.41 3.65
CA THR A 695 -15.35 -16.75 2.46
C THR A 695 -14.54 -16.80 1.17
N SER A 696 -13.23 -16.54 1.19
CA SER A 696 -12.37 -16.52 -0.03
C SER A 696 -11.86 -17.90 -0.48
N LEU A 697 -12.10 -18.96 0.30
CA LEU A 697 -11.43 -20.25 0.10
C LEU A 697 -11.88 -21.00 -1.17
N LEU A 698 -13.17 -21.02 -1.55
CA LEU A 698 -13.64 -21.51 -2.85
C LEU A 698 -15.05 -20.97 -3.17
N ARG A 699 -15.26 -20.41 -4.37
CA ARG A 699 -16.60 -20.01 -4.86
C ARG A 699 -16.87 -20.46 -6.31
N PRO A 700 -16.96 -21.77 -6.57
CA PRO A 700 -17.29 -22.25 -7.90
C PRO A 700 -18.74 -21.95 -8.34
N TRP A 701 -19.67 -21.55 -7.47
CA TRP A 701 -21.10 -21.39 -7.79
C TRP A 701 -21.64 -19.95 -7.77
N GLU A 702 -20.86 -18.95 -7.33
CA GLU A 702 -21.29 -17.54 -7.43
C GLU A 702 -21.10 -17.04 -8.86
N ASN A 703 -22.09 -16.31 -9.38
CA ASN A 703 -21.91 -15.53 -10.61
C ASN A 703 -20.85 -14.46 -10.35
N GLU A 704 -19.70 -14.52 -11.03
CA GLU A 704 -18.60 -13.58 -10.82
C GLU A 704 -18.43 -12.69 -12.05
N SER A 705 -18.26 -11.39 -11.83
CA SER A 705 -17.76 -10.50 -12.88
C SER A 705 -16.23 -10.49 -12.86
N LYS A 706 -15.62 -10.72 -14.04
CA LYS A 706 -14.17 -10.57 -14.22
C LYS A 706 -13.75 -9.10 -14.43
N ILE A 707 -14.72 -8.21 -14.63
CA ILE A 707 -14.46 -6.79 -14.90
C ILE A 707 -14.18 -6.08 -13.58
N PRO A 708 -12.98 -5.49 -13.37
CA PRO A 708 -12.61 -4.87 -12.09
C PRO A 708 -13.57 -3.78 -11.61
N LEU A 709 -14.27 -3.16 -12.56
CA LEU A 709 -15.27 -2.12 -12.35
C LEU A 709 -16.48 -2.64 -11.57
N ILE A 710 -17.04 -3.76 -12.02
CA ILE A 710 -18.24 -4.38 -11.45
C ILE A 710 -17.88 -5.37 -10.37
N ARG A 711 -16.64 -5.89 -10.35
CA ARG A 711 -16.18 -6.81 -9.31
C ARG A 711 -16.38 -6.24 -7.90
N ARG A 712 -16.15 -4.93 -7.69
CA ARG A 712 -16.42 -4.27 -6.40
C ARG A 712 -17.90 -4.24 -6.06
N ALA A 713 -18.76 -3.86 -7.01
CA ALA A 713 -20.21 -3.92 -6.84
C ALA A 713 -20.72 -5.35 -6.58
N ALA A 714 -20.18 -6.34 -7.30
CA ALA A 714 -20.54 -7.75 -7.15
C ALA A 714 -20.04 -8.31 -5.80
N ASP A 715 -18.91 -7.80 -5.30
CA ASP A 715 -18.35 -8.12 -4.00
C ASP A 715 -19.23 -7.59 -2.84
N LEU A 716 -20.07 -6.57 -3.04
CA LEU A 716 -21.06 -6.16 -2.01
C LEU A 716 -22.05 -7.27 -1.67
N ARG A 717 -22.37 -8.14 -2.64
CA ARG A 717 -23.22 -9.32 -2.38
C ARG A 717 -22.58 -10.29 -1.41
N LYS A 718 -21.28 -10.16 -1.09
CA LYS A 718 -20.65 -10.93 -0.01
C LYS A 718 -21.27 -10.66 1.35
N ALA A 719 -21.92 -9.51 1.52
CA ALA A 719 -22.64 -9.15 2.73
C ALA A 719 -23.98 -9.92 2.86
N PHE A 720 -24.52 -10.47 1.76
CA PHE A 720 -25.75 -11.25 1.78
C PHE A 720 -25.59 -12.52 2.60
N GLY A 721 -26.54 -12.75 3.51
CA GLY A 721 -26.49 -13.85 4.46
C GLY A 721 -25.41 -13.69 5.54
N TRP A 722 -24.70 -12.55 5.59
CA TRP A 722 -23.75 -12.23 6.65
C TRP A 722 -24.32 -11.22 7.64
N PHE A 723 -24.51 -9.99 7.16
CA PHE A 723 -25.07 -8.88 7.94
C PHE A 723 -26.14 -8.11 7.16
N ILE A 724 -26.52 -8.58 5.96
CA ILE A 724 -27.59 -8.02 5.12
C ILE A 724 -28.45 -9.17 4.62
N ASN A 725 -29.77 -9.02 4.67
CA ASN A 725 -30.71 -9.95 4.05
C ASN A 725 -30.96 -9.54 2.59
N GLN A 726 -31.02 -10.51 1.66
CA GLN A 726 -31.23 -10.22 0.24
C GLN A 726 -32.59 -9.55 -0.03
N ASP A 727 -33.63 -9.94 0.71
CA ASP A 727 -34.99 -9.42 0.52
C ASP A 727 -35.24 -8.06 1.18
N SER A 728 -34.27 -7.55 1.95
CA SER A 728 -34.38 -6.27 2.66
C SER A 728 -34.30 -5.08 1.70
N ASN A 729 -34.66 -3.88 2.18
CA ASN A 729 -34.58 -2.65 1.37
C ASN A 729 -33.14 -2.40 0.90
N LEU A 730 -32.17 -2.63 1.78
CA LEU A 730 -30.75 -2.53 1.48
C LEU A 730 -30.29 -3.62 0.50
N GLY A 731 -30.79 -4.85 0.66
CA GLY A 731 -30.52 -5.96 -0.26
C GLY A 731 -30.97 -5.66 -1.69
N ARG A 732 -32.20 -5.17 -1.85
CA ARG A 732 -32.76 -4.72 -3.13
C ARG A 732 -32.00 -3.54 -3.73
N SER A 733 -31.52 -2.61 -2.89
CA SER A 733 -30.70 -1.47 -3.34
C SER A 733 -29.32 -1.91 -3.88
N ILE A 734 -28.69 -2.92 -3.26
CA ILE A 734 -27.45 -3.53 -3.76
C ILE A 734 -27.67 -4.19 -5.13
N LEU A 735 -28.77 -4.93 -5.28
CA LEU A 735 -29.14 -5.55 -6.56
C LEU A 735 -29.45 -4.48 -7.61
N SER A 736 -30.13 -3.40 -7.24
CA SER A 736 -30.39 -2.25 -8.10
C SER A 736 -29.10 -1.58 -8.59
N ASN A 737 -28.07 -1.47 -7.75
CA ASN A 737 -26.76 -0.95 -8.19
C ASN A 737 -26.15 -1.85 -9.29
N LEU A 738 -26.23 -3.17 -9.13
CA LEU A 738 -25.72 -4.10 -10.13
C LEU A 738 -26.51 -4.05 -11.44
N SER A 739 -27.84 -3.99 -11.36
CA SER A 739 -28.69 -3.84 -12.55
C SER A 739 -28.46 -2.50 -13.23
N ALA A 740 -28.29 -1.41 -12.47
CA ALA A 740 -27.98 -0.09 -13.03
C ALA A 740 -26.63 -0.03 -13.74
N LEU A 741 -25.63 -0.78 -13.25
CA LEU A 741 -24.30 -0.84 -13.87
C LEU A 741 -24.24 -1.73 -15.12
N THR A 742 -25.08 -2.75 -15.22
CA THR A 742 -24.94 -3.82 -16.23
C THR A 742 -26.12 -3.96 -17.18
N GLY A 743 -27.30 -3.44 -16.81
CA GLY A 743 -28.56 -3.70 -17.51
C GLY A 743 -29.08 -5.14 -17.37
N GLU A 744 -28.37 -6.02 -16.65
CA GLU A 744 -28.75 -7.42 -16.45
C GLU A 744 -29.42 -7.62 -15.08
N ASN A 745 -30.29 -8.62 -14.97
CA ASN A 745 -30.88 -9.02 -13.68
C ASN A 745 -29.90 -9.92 -12.91
N TRP A 746 -29.46 -9.44 -11.75
CA TRP A 746 -28.54 -10.13 -10.83
C TRP A 746 -29.26 -10.90 -9.71
N GLU A 747 -30.56 -11.07 -9.84
CA GLU A 747 -31.37 -11.91 -8.95
C GLU A 747 -30.99 -13.38 -9.14
N ASP A 748 -29.88 -13.77 -8.52
CA ASP A 748 -29.58 -15.16 -8.29
C ASP A 748 -30.39 -15.64 -7.09
N ASN A 749 -31.03 -16.82 -7.22
CA ASN A 749 -31.48 -17.61 -6.08
C ASN A 749 -30.24 -18.05 -5.29
N GLN A 750 -29.61 -17.14 -4.55
CA GLN A 750 -28.55 -17.49 -3.64
C GLN A 750 -29.16 -18.45 -2.61
N PRO A 751 -28.52 -19.61 -2.36
CA PRO A 751 -28.98 -20.45 -1.27
C PRO A 751 -28.91 -19.63 0.03
N GLU A 752 -29.99 -19.63 0.81
CA GLU A 752 -30.07 -19.10 2.19
C GLU A 752 -29.03 -19.78 3.10
N LYS A 753 -27.75 -19.45 2.91
CA LYS A 753 -26.66 -19.91 3.76
C LYS A 753 -26.26 -18.73 4.62
N ALA A 754 -26.59 -18.81 5.90
CA ALA A 754 -26.03 -17.94 6.92
C ALA A 754 -24.51 -18.10 6.88
N ARG A 755 -23.80 -17.00 6.63
CA ARG A 755 -22.34 -16.95 6.61
C ARG A 755 -21.87 -16.80 8.06
N SER A 756 -21.10 -17.75 8.56
CA SER A 756 -20.57 -17.75 9.93
C SER A 756 -19.27 -16.95 10.06
N GLY A 757 -19.14 -16.20 11.16
CA GLY A 757 -17.96 -15.39 11.52
C GLY A 757 -18.32 -13.90 11.65
N SER A 758 -17.58 -13.12 12.44
CA SER A 758 -17.98 -11.73 12.70
C SER A 758 -17.71 -10.79 11.51
N ALA A 759 -18.77 -10.12 11.05
CA ALA A 759 -18.73 -9.09 10.01
C ALA A 759 -17.91 -7.86 10.39
N LEU A 760 -17.94 -7.50 11.68
CA LEU A 760 -17.32 -6.27 12.16
C LEU A 760 -15.83 -6.30 11.85
N HIS A 761 -14.98 -7.13 12.44
CA HIS A 761 -13.54 -7.05 12.17
C HIS A 761 -13.09 -7.65 10.80
N ARG A 762 -13.89 -8.49 10.14
CA ARG A 762 -13.47 -9.21 8.92
C ARG A 762 -13.90 -8.57 7.59
N PHE A 763 -14.95 -7.76 7.57
CA PHE A 763 -15.40 -7.13 6.32
C PHE A 763 -14.32 -6.23 5.74
N SER A 764 -13.96 -6.47 4.47
CA SER A 764 -12.92 -5.70 3.81
C SER A 764 -13.43 -4.37 3.30
N CYS A 765 -12.67 -3.33 3.64
CA CYS A 765 -12.84 -2.00 3.10
C CYS A 765 -11.55 -1.63 2.36
N SER A 766 -11.69 -1.14 1.14
CA SER A 766 -10.58 -0.63 0.32
C SER A 766 -9.78 0.49 0.99
N ARG A 767 -10.38 1.19 1.96
CA ARG A 767 -9.79 2.35 2.66
C ARG A 767 -9.14 2.03 4.02
N GLN A 768 -9.25 0.79 4.54
CA GLN A 768 -8.70 0.42 5.85
C GLN A 768 -7.76 -0.80 5.74
N SER A 769 -6.62 -0.77 6.45
CA SER A 769 -5.77 -1.95 6.63
C SER A 769 -6.45 -2.94 7.57
N GLN A 770 -6.57 -4.21 7.18
CA GLN A 770 -7.22 -5.25 7.99
C GLN A 770 -6.21 -6.12 8.76
N GLY A 771 -5.08 -5.53 9.16
CA GLY A 771 -4.00 -6.28 9.79
C GLY A 771 -3.03 -5.38 10.53
N GLY A 772 -2.01 -6.00 11.10
CA GLY A 772 -0.82 -5.33 11.62
C GLY A 772 0.40 -5.93 10.96
N TYR A 773 1.44 -5.11 10.79
CA TYR A 773 2.72 -5.55 10.27
C TYR A 773 3.83 -5.20 11.24
N ILE A 774 4.92 -5.97 11.18
CA ILE A 774 6.12 -5.69 11.96
C ILE A 774 6.61 -4.26 11.68
N ALA A 775 6.94 -3.54 12.75
CA ALA A 775 7.43 -2.16 12.71
C ALA A 775 8.95 -2.05 12.93
N GLN A 776 9.66 -3.17 12.78
CA GLN A 776 11.09 -3.33 13.04
C GLN A 776 11.69 -4.24 11.95
N ALA A 777 13.01 -4.20 11.79
CA ALA A 777 13.71 -5.23 11.06
C ALA A 777 13.37 -6.60 11.71
N PRO A 778 13.15 -7.66 10.92
CA PRO A 778 12.70 -8.96 11.43
C PRO A 778 13.82 -9.75 12.14
N LEU A 779 14.66 -9.08 12.92
CA LEU A 779 15.77 -9.69 13.63
C LEU A 779 15.29 -10.37 14.91
N PHE A 780 14.67 -9.65 15.84
CA PHE A 780 14.22 -10.25 17.11
C PHE A 780 13.24 -11.39 16.88
N GLY A 781 12.32 -11.25 15.91
CA GLY A 781 11.38 -12.31 15.55
C GLY A 781 12.04 -13.61 15.08
N THR A 782 13.31 -13.61 14.65
CA THR A 782 14.04 -14.85 14.27
C THR A 782 14.62 -15.60 15.47
N TRP A 783 14.60 -15.02 16.68
CA TRP A 783 15.14 -15.61 17.90
C TRP A 783 14.08 -16.11 18.89
N MET A 784 12.81 -15.84 18.59
CA MET A 784 11.70 -16.20 19.46
C MET A 784 10.62 -16.99 18.74
N LEU A 785 9.81 -17.68 19.53
CA LEU A 785 8.63 -18.41 19.10
C LEU A 785 7.44 -17.90 19.91
N GLU A 786 6.32 -17.68 19.24
CA GLU A 786 5.11 -17.16 19.84
C GLU A 786 3.99 -18.20 19.70
N THR A 787 3.18 -18.38 20.74
CA THR A 787 1.98 -19.23 20.67
C THR A 787 0.77 -18.52 21.27
N THR A 788 -0.36 -18.67 20.59
CA THR A 788 -1.69 -18.21 21.01
C THR A 788 -2.55 -19.35 21.56
N ASP A 789 -2.05 -20.59 21.65
CA ASP A 789 -2.85 -21.76 22.07
C ASP A 789 -3.35 -21.61 23.52
N THR A 790 -2.59 -20.90 24.35
CA THR A 790 -2.96 -20.53 25.73
C THR A 790 -4.12 -19.55 25.80
N MET A 791 -4.54 -18.96 24.67
CA MET A 791 -5.73 -18.10 24.54
C MET A 791 -6.98 -18.85 24.05
N SER A 792 -6.94 -20.18 23.97
CA SER A 792 -8.05 -21.01 23.47
C SER A 792 -9.38 -20.79 24.20
N GLN A 793 -9.36 -20.40 25.48
CA GLN A 793 -10.56 -20.08 26.26
C GLN A 793 -11.33 -18.87 25.71
N LEU A 794 -10.63 -17.92 25.07
CA LEU A 794 -11.27 -16.79 24.38
C LEU A 794 -11.84 -17.20 23.01
N GLY A 795 -11.65 -18.45 22.58
CA GLY A 795 -12.15 -18.97 21.31
C GLY A 795 -13.65 -19.28 21.31
N SER A 796 -14.30 -19.43 22.47
CA SER A 796 -15.74 -19.71 22.54
C SER A 796 -16.60 -18.51 22.11
N THR A 797 -16.09 -17.29 22.34
CA THR A 797 -16.79 -16.04 22.06
C THR A 797 -15.95 -15.22 21.08
N ASN A 798 -16.58 -14.65 20.06
CA ASN A 798 -15.85 -13.81 19.11
C ASN A 798 -15.60 -12.43 19.72
N TYR A 799 -14.34 -12.11 19.99
CA TYR A 799 -13.90 -10.78 20.43
C TYR A 799 -13.39 -9.93 19.26
N ASP A 800 -13.24 -8.62 19.48
CA ASP A 800 -12.84 -7.64 18.48
C ASP A 800 -11.34 -7.32 18.41
N PHE A 801 -10.55 -7.84 19.36
CA PHE A 801 -9.09 -7.73 19.32
C PHE A 801 -8.49 -8.53 18.16
N LEU A 802 -7.26 -8.15 17.78
CA LEU A 802 -6.52 -8.81 16.70
C LEU A 802 -5.36 -9.61 17.27
N TYR A 803 -5.39 -10.94 17.11
CA TYR A 803 -4.27 -11.82 17.46
C TYR A 803 -2.97 -11.40 16.77
N GLN A 804 -3.05 -10.93 15.51
CA GLN A 804 -1.89 -10.45 14.77
C GLN A 804 -1.22 -9.25 15.45
N ALA A 805 -2.00 -8.33 16.01
CA ALA A 805 -1.48 -7.16 16.69
C ALA A 805 -0.82 -7.54 18.02
N GLN A 806 -1.40 -8.50 18.75
CA GLN A 806 -0.87 -9.01 20.01
C GLN A 806 0.49 -9.71 19.81
N LEU A 807 0.58 -10.60 18.81
CA LEU A 807 1.84 -11.25 18.41
C LEU A 807 2.92 -10.23 18.06
N LEU A 808 2.60 -9.23 17.24
CA LEU A 808 3.59 -8.20 16.88
C LEU A 808 4.04 -7.35 18.07
N TYR A 809 3.10 -7.00 18.96
CA TYR A 809 3.40 -6.26 20.17
C TYR A 809 4.28 -7.07 21.13
N SER A 810 4.00 -8.36 21.29
CA SER A 810 4.80 -9.26 22.12
C SER A 810 6.21 -9.44 21.55
N GLN A 811 6.32 -9.58 20.22
CA GLN A 811 7.60 -9.72 19.53
C GLN A 811 8.51 -8.52 19.77
N MET A 812 7.95 -7.31 19.62
CA MET A 812 8.69 -6.06 19.81
C MET A 812 9.09 -5.88 21.29
N THR A 813 8.16 -6.10 22.21
CA THR A 813 8.37 -5.84 23.64
C THR A 813 9.41 -6.80 24.24
N ILE A 814 9.30 -8.11 23.95
CA ILE A 814 10.30 -9.09 24.39
C ILE A 814 11.63 -8.88 23.70
N GLY A 815 11.62 -8.51 22.42
CA GLY A 815 12.82 -8.17 21.68
C GLY A 815 13.65 -7.09 22.37
N GLU A 816 13.03 -6.04 22.90
CA GLU A 816 13.72 -4.99 23.66
C GLU A 816 14.09 -5.40 25.09
N ILE A 817 13.19 -6.08 25.82
CA ILE A 817 13.42 -6.46 27.23
C ILE A 817 14.52 -7.53 27.36
N HIS A 818 14.54 -8.50 26.44
CA HIS A 818 15.45 -9.63 26.47
C HIS A 818 16.71 -9.39 25.62
N ASN A 819 16.85 -8.20 25.02
CA ASN A 819 18.02 -7.86 24.20
C ASN A 819 19.32 -7.96 25.01
N GLY A 820 20.31 -8.65 24.47
CA GLY A 820 21.62 -8.86 25.10
C GLY A 820 21.64 -9.98 26.15
N CYS A 821 20.50 -10.56 26.50
CA CYS A 821 20.41 -11.66 27.46
C CYS A 821 20.64 -13.01 26.77
N GLN A 822 21.53 -13.84 27.31
CA GLN A 822 21.86 -15.14 26.70
C GLN A 822 21.03 -16.31 27.26
N THR A 823 20.28 -16.08 28.34
CA THR A 823 19.55 -17.14 29.02
C THR A 823 18.25 -17.45 28.31
N THR A 824 17.87 -18.73 28.26
CA THR A 824 16.53 -19.13 27.87
C THR A 824 15.48 -18.45 28.74
N ALA A 825 14.42 -17.93 28.13
CA ALA A 825 13.30 -17.33 28.86
C ALA A 825 11.96 -17.65 28.19
N MET A 826 10.93 -17.74 29.03
CA MET A 826 9.54 -17.81 28.60
C MET A 826 8.78 -16.68 29.29
N TYR A 827 8.11 -15.85 28.49
CA TYR A 827 7.34 -14.71 28.95
C TYR A 827 5.85 -14.93 28.71
N HIS A 828 5.04 -14.51 29.68
CA HIS A 828 3.59 -14.52 29.59
C HIS A 828 3.06 -13.08 29.51
N PHE A 829 2.18 -12.83 28.54
CA PHE A 829 1.42 -11.60 28.40
C PHE A 829 -0.03 -11.86 28.82
N HIS A 830 -0.37 -11.47 30.05
CA HIS A 830 -1.72 -11.58 30.59
C HIS A 830 -2.58 -10.37 30.18
N ILE A 831 -3.90 -10.53 30.24
CA ILE A 831 -4.84 -9.45 29.96
C ILE A 831 -4.96 -8.56 31.21
N ASP A 832 -4.72 -7.27 31.04
CA ASP A 832 -4.81 -6.27 32.12
C ASP A 832 -6.18 -5.57 32.10
N CYS A 833 -6.57 -5.06 30.93
CA CYS A 833 -7.84 -4.35 30.76
C CYS A 833 -8.95 -5.30 30.28
N ILE A 834 -9.77 -5.81 31.20
CA ILE A 834 -10.93 -6.66 30.87
C ILE A 834 -11.98 -5.89 30.06
N GLN A 835 -12.10 -4.57 30.27
CA GLN A 835 -13.02 -3.73 29.48
C GLN A 835 -12.62 -3.63 27.99
N CYS A 836 -11.36 -3.91 27.64
CA CYS A 836 -10.94 -4.01 26.25
C CYS A 836 -11.39 -5.32 25.58
N LEU A 837 -11.75 -6.36 26.34
CA LEU A 837 -12.31 -7.61 25.82
C LEU A 837 -13.78 -7.41 25.48
N ARG A 838 -14.06 -6.90 24.28
CA ARG A 838 -15.42 -6.63 23.84
C ARG A 838 -15.96 -7.78 22.99
N PRO A 839 -17.02 -8.48 23.45
CA PRO A 839 -17.67 -9.50 22.63
C PRO A 839 -18.34 -8.83 21.44
N ILE A 840 -18.27 -9.47 20.28
CA ILE A 840 -18.90 -8.97 19.07
C ILE A 840 -20.30 -9.55 18.94
N GLU A 841 -21.28 -8.65 18.85
CA GLU A 841 -22.64 -8.99 18.47
C GLU A 841 -22.76 -9.10 16.94
N GLU A 842 -23.54 -10.07 16.47
CA GLU A 842 -23.88 -10.19 15.05
C GLU A 842 -24.96 -9.16 14.70
N VAL A 843 -24.60 -8.22 13.84
CA VAL A 843 -25.47 -7.10 13.48
C VAL A 843 -26.11 -7.34 12.11
N LYS A 844 -27.39 -6.96 11.98
CA LYS A 844 -28.09 -6.89 10.68
C LYS A 844 -28.31 -5.44 10.31
N LEU A 845 -27.92 -5.08 9.09
CA LEU A 845 -28.13 -3.74 8.51
C LEU A 845 -29.35 -3.75 7.60
N ASP A 846 -30.11 -2.66 7.64
CA ASP A 846 -31.13 -2.36 6.64
C ASP A 846 -31.24 -0.84 6.40
N SER A 847 -32.02 -0.46 5.38
CA SER A 847 -32.30 0.94 5.04
C SER A 847 -33.79 1.26 5.15
N ASP A 848 -34.11 2.52 5.45
CA ASP A 848 -35.50 3.00 5.58
C ASP A 848 -36.30 2.86 4.27
N TYR A 849 -35.62 3.00 3.13
CA TYR A 849 -36.22 2.92 1.80
C TYR A 849 -35.29 2.25 0.80
N ILE A 850 -35.84 1.88 -0.36
CA ILE A 850 -35.08 1.31 -1.49
C ILE A 850 -34.55 2.45 -2.35
N TYR A 851 -33.23 2.50 -2.56
CA TYR A 851 -32.62 3.45 -3.48
C TYR A 851 -32.39 2.80 -4.85
N ILE A 852 -33.13 3.31 -5.83
CA ILE A 852 -33.02 2.88 -7.22
C ILE A 852 -31.91 3.68 -7.88
N HIS A 853 -30.85 3.00 -8.31
CA HIS A 853 -29.71 3.66 -8.94
C HIS A 853 -30.07 4.02 -10.39
N PRO A 854 -29.66 5.20 -10.89
CA PRO A 854 -29.89 5.56 -12.29
C PRO A 854 -29.12 4.62 -13.20
N SER A 855 -29.76 4.19 -14.29
CA SER A 855 -29.12 3.29 -15.24
C SER A 855 -27.94 3.98 -15.94
N VAL A 856 -26.78 3.33 -15.89
CA VAL A 856 -25.55 3.72 -16.59
C VAL A 856 -25.02 2.58 -17.46
N SER A 857 -25.85 1.55 -17.68
CA SER A 857 -25.52 0.35 -18.44
C SER A 857 -24.98 0.70 -19.81
N ASP A 858 -25.64 1.61 -20.54
CA ASP A 858 -25.30 1.94 -21.92
C ASP A 858 -23.93 2.61 -22.02
N VAL A 859 -23.59 3.44 -21.02
CA VAL A 859 -22.29 4.09 -20.92
C VAL A 859 -21.21 3.06 -20.62
N LEU A 860 -21.46 2.15 -19.70
CA LEU A 860 -20.49 1.10 -19.34
C LEU A 860 -20.35 0.03 -20.42
N GLU A 861 -21.41 -0.25 -21.16
CA GLU A 861 -21.41 -1.14 -22.34
C GLU A 861 -20.41 -0.62 -23.37
N SER A 862 -20.38 0.71 -23.59
CA SER A 862 -19.40 1.33 -24.48
C SER A 862 -17.93 1.21 -24.01
N TRP A 863 -17.69 0.89 -22.74
CA TRP A 863 -16.34 0.76 -22.18
C TRP A 863 -15.81 -0.67 -22.24
N LYS A 864 -16.67 -1.66 -22.50
CA LYS A 864 -16.26 -3.05 -22.68
C LYS A 864 -16.31 -3.43 -24.17
N PRO A 865 -15.52 -4.43 -24.60
CA PRO A 865 -15.63 -4.98 -25.95
C PRO A 865 -17.02 -5.58 -26.21
N GLU A 866 -17.59 -5.29 -27.38
CA GLU A 866 -18.85 -5.90 -27.84
C GLU A 866 -18.80 -7.44 -27.75
N GLY A 867 -19.88 -8.04 -27.27
CA GLY A 867 -20.04 -9.50 -27.14
C GLY A 867 -19.50 -10.11 -25.83
N VAL A 868 -18.85 -9.33 -24.97
CA VAL A 868 -18.42 -9.79 -23.63
C VAL A 868 -19.61 -9.68 -22.67
N ALA A 869 -20.11 -10.81 -22.19
CA ALA A 869 -21.16 -10.83 -21.17
C ALA A 869 -20.64 -10.23 -19.84
N TRP A 870 -21.50 -9.49 -19.13
CA TRP A 870 -21.15 -8.96 -17.80
C TRP A 870 -21.00 -10.09 -16.76
N LEU A 871 -21.72 -11.19 -17.01
CA LEU A 871 -21.94 -12.33 -16.13
C LEU A 871 -21.46 -13.62 -16.76
N THR A 872 -20.70 -14.41 -16.00
CA THR A 872 -20.59 -15.85 -16.25
C THR A 872 -21.63 -16.54 -15.38
N LYS A 873 -22.80 -16.85 -15.93
CA LYS A 873 -23.86 -17.59 -15.21
C LYS A 873 -23.38 -18.99 -14.89
N ARG A 874 -23.33 -19.35 -13.61
CA ARG A 874 -23.00 -20.70 -13.16
C ARG A 874 -24.25 -21.39 -12.65
N THR A 875 -24.43 -22.66 -13.02
CA THR A 875 -25.54 -23.48 -12.55
C THR A 875 -25.40 -23.73 -11.04
N ILE A 876 -26.32 -23.18 -10.26
CA ILE A 876 -26.38 -23.40 -8.81
C ILE A 876 -27.07 -24.73 -8.56
N LEU A 877 -26.36 -25.67 -7.93
CA LEU A 877 -26.96 -26.90 -7.41
C LEU A 877 -27.74 -26.56 -6.12
N LYS A 878 -29.07 -26.77 -6.12
CA LYS A 878 -29.89 -26.66 -4.92
C LYS A 878 -29.58 -27.84 -3.99
N LEU A 879 -28.76 -27.60 -2.98
CA LEU A 879 -28.46 -28.61 -1.95
C LEU A 879 -29.52 -28.51 -0.83
N PRO A 880 -30.15 -29.63 -0.42
CA PRO A 880 -31.09 -29.62 0.70
C PRO A 880 -30.38 -29.27 2.02
N LYS A 881 -31.06 -28.53 2.90
CA LYS A 881 -30.54 -28.21 4.25
C LYS A 881 -30.61 -29.47 5.12
N GLY A 882 -29.47 -29.90 5.65
CA GLY A 882 -29.39 -30.95 6.68
C GLY A 882 -29.41 -30.34 8.09
N ASN A 883 -29.83 -31.11 9.09
CA ASN A 883 -29.79 -30.68 10.48
C ASN A 883 -28.47 -31.09 11.14
N TRP A 884 -27.50 -30.17 11.19
CA TRP A 884 -26.18 -30.39 11.78
C TRP A 884 -26.22 -30.83 13.24
N ALA A 885 -27.18 -30.29 14.01
CA ALA A 885 -27.30 -30.55 15.44
C ALA A 885 -27.79 -31.97 15.77
N ARG A 886 -28.35 -32.70 14.81
CA ARG A 886 -28.80 -34.09 14.99
C ARG A 886 -27.70 -35.13 14.81
N LEU A 887 -26.57 -34.76 14.20
CA LEU A 887 -25.44 -35.66 13.94
C LEU A 887 -24.63 -35.88 15.21
N ASP A 888 -24.09 -37.09 15.38
CA ASP A 888 -23.14 -37.37 16.47
C ASP A 888 -21.81 -36.63 16.23
N ARG A 889 -21.05 -36.35 17.30
CA ARG A 889 -19.75 -35.67 17.22
C ARG A 889 -18.75 -36.41 16.31
N ASN A 890 -18.81 -37.74 16.27
CA ASN A 890 -17.97 -38.54 15.38
C ASN A 890 -18.30 -38.29 13.91
N GLU A 891 -19.59 -38.26 13.57
CA GLU A 891 -20.07 -37.97 12.21
C GLU A 891 -19.76 -36.52 11.81
N GLN A 892 -19.97 -35.57 12.73
CA GLN A 892 -19.60 -34.16 12.52
C GLN A 892 -18.11 -34.02 12.22
N SER A 893 -17.25 -34.67 13.02
CA SER A 893 -15.80 -34.66 12.83
C SER A 893 -15.39 -35.31 11.50
N PHE A 894 -16.04 -36.43 11.13
CA PHE A 894 -15.82 -37.09 9.84
C PHE A 894 -16.18 -36.17 8.66
N HIS A 895 -17.31 -35.47 8.73
CA HIS A 895 -17.72 -34.51 7.69
C HIS A 895 -16.78 -33.32 7.59
N ILE A 896 -16.33 -32.75 8.72
CA ILE A 896 -15.34 -31.66 8.75
C ILE A 896 -14.03 -32.13 8.12
N GLY A 897 -13.50 -33.27 8.55
CA GLY A 897 -12.25 -33.84 8.02
C GLY A 897 -12.33 -34.15 6.53
N LYS A 898 -13.46 -34.69 6.05
CA LYS A 898 -13.71 -34.92 4.62
C LYS A 898 -13.71 -33.61 3.83
N MET A 899 -14.36 -32.56 4.35
CA MET A 899 -14.38 -31.24 3.70
C MET A 899 -13.00 -30.59 3.66
N GLN A 900 -12.28 -30.59 4.78
CA GLN A 900 -10.91 -30.08 4.86
C GLN A 900 -9.97 -30.84 3.93
N GLY A 901 -10.03 -32.17 3.94
CA GLY A 901 -9.21 -33.04 3.07
C GLY A 901 -9.50 -32.83 1.58
N PHE A 902 -10.78 -32.73 1.20
CA PHE A 902 -11.17 -32.42 -0.19
C PHE A 902 -10.67 -31.04 -0.61
N LEU A 903 -10.89 -30.03 0.23
CA LEU A 903 -10.49 -28.64 -0.02
C LEU A 903 -8.96 -28.53 -0.17
N TYR A 904 -8.23 -29.14 0.76
CA TYR A 904 -6.77 -29.22 0.73
C TYR A 904 -6.28 -29.94 -0.52
N GLY A 905 -6.89 -31.08 -0.87
CA GLY A 905 -6.59 -31.82 -2.10
C GLY A 905 -6.79 -30.96 -3.36
N GLU A 906 -7.93 -30.31 -3.50
CA GLU A 906 -8.24 -29.42 -4.64
C GLU A 906 -7.24 -28.25 -4.73
N MET A 907 -6.93 -27.60 -3.60
CA MET A 907 -5.94 -26.53 -3.55
C MET A 907 -4.53 -27.00 -3.90
N THR A 908 -4.19 -28.23 -3.51
CA THR A 908 -2.93 -28.89 -3.85
C THR A 908 -2.81 -29.10 -5.35
N TYR A 909 -3.81 -29.72 -5.97
CA TYR A 909 -3.85 -29.96 -7.43
C TYR A 909 -3.83 -28.68 -8.26
N ARG A 910 -4.48 -27.60 -7.79
CA ARG A 910 -4.51 -26.32 -8.51
C ARG A 910 -3.26 -25.46 -8.31
N HIS A 911 -2.24 -25.94 -7.58
CA HIS A 911 -1.02 -25.21 -7.22
C HIS A 911 -1.28 -23.78 -6.71
N ARG A 912 -2.39 -23.57 -5.99
CA ARG A 912 -2.70 -22.24 -5.45
C ARG A 912 -1.84 -21.99 -4.22
N HIS A 913 -1.26 -20.78 -4.12
CA HIS A 913 -0.45 -20.32 -2.98
C HIS A 913 -1.17 -20.33 -1.61
N MET A 914 -2.42 -20.80 -1.51
CA MET A 914 -3.20 -20.88 -0.27
C MET A 914 -3.12 -22.25 0.44
N GLN A 915 -2.29 -23.18 -0.04
CA GLN A 915 -2.09 -24.49 0.61
C GLN A 915 -1.59 -24.39 2.06
N GLU A 916 -0.87 -23.31 2.39
CA GLU A 916 -0.32 -23.03 3.73
C GLU A 916 -1.20 -22.06 4.54
N ASP A 917 -2.44 -21.78 4.11
CA ASP A 917 -3.31 -20.87 4.84
C ASP A 917 -3.82 -21.56 6.13
N ALA A 918 -3.43 -21.02 7.28
CA ALA A 918 -3.81 -21.55 8.59
C ALA A 918 -5.33 -21.63 8.80
N SER A 919 -6.13 -20.89 8.01
CA SER A 919 -7.59 -20.98 8.05
C SER A 919 -8.16 -22.32 7.57
N LEU A 920 -7.40 -23.16 6.85
CA LEU A 920 -7.80 -24.50 6.45
C LEU A 920 -7.91 -25.47 7.64
N PHE A 921 -7.01 -25.29 8.63
CA PHE A 921 -6.89 -26.11 9.82
C PHE A 921 -6.76 -25.17 11.04
N PRO A 922 -7.86 -24.52 11.45
CA PRO A 922 -7.87 -23.50 12.49
C PRO A 922 -7.61 -24.07 13.90
#